data_AF-A0A932MKE7-F1
#
_entry.id   AF-A0A932MKE7-F1
#
_cell.length_a   1.000
_cell.length_b   1.000
_cell.length_c   1.000
_cell.angle_alpha   90.00
_cell.angle_beta   90.00
_cell.angle_gamma   90.00
#
_symmetry.space_group_name_H-M   'P 1'
#
loop_
_entity.id
_entity.type
_entity.pdbx_description
1 polymer ?
#
loop_
_entity_poly.entity_id
_entity_poly.type
_entity_poly.pdbx_seq_one_letter_code
_entity_poly.pdbx_strand_id
1 'polypeptide(L)'
;MADGPVRAARAPRVLLMGLTGFGNAALRALASESVPVAGVFTRAESGPFPYYAERSISEEARELGIPVHEDISFKETAAHDLVRDLAPDLILCATYHHIVPRRLIQIAPLGGVNLHPSLLPKLRGPNPTNWAIIFGEEKVGVTLHVLTNQIDAGDILLQRECPVSIEDTDGGLRQKLAALTEEVIREYLRAMKRGESIIPKPQHGGEVTYFPRVMERDGLIQFNEPTAQIYNRIRGTTPYPGAFTWLGDRKIRILGSEMLNRDSYEVAPGLIARQQGERLDVKTKDGMIQIHVAPGDAASLLGESPLILGPSREKSVAFAVRGDSLIVHTREKYGIEQGAEEFPKMVVLSVAYPCNALCPNCPYTETNSDIRKKYADRPYILPDLFRKIAEECGQYGSYLRITGGGEPMMHPDDMSRLIAHAKSVNSRVWLNTNGSLFTEENMRRLLACGTDMIECSVDAADPGIYKIVRAGLDWDRLVASLRRLLEIRREIGSATRIVVSVINQAIVRDKMDGISDFWLEDIGVDEVIRRKFLTWGSNTTLDPSQSADPSAYLDKFEGEPCPYPFHRLNIDSRGKVEVCGYDISGRTNFGDISERSIREIWLGPMFDWWRRMHAEGRGGEIPLCRECPDWQYRSWNHNWEKVLRNSAKRRDMAPLRMAGEATWPAGGLEHSDSLLREPRANAPAPIHPRD
;
A
#
# COMPACT_ATOMS: atom_id res chain seq x y z
N MET A 1 -66.88 -4.26 10.08
CA MET A 1 -66.43 -5.25 11.07
C MET A 1 -65.26 -6.01 10.46
N ALA A 2 -64.22 -6.23 11.27
CA ALA A 2 -62.99 -7.02 11.05
C ALA A 2 -62.04 -6.49 9.95
N ASP A 3 -60.74 -6.23 10.17
CA ASP A 3 -59.80 -6.72 11.19
C ASP A 3 -58.88 -5.60 11.72
N GLY A 4 -58.71 -5.56 13.04
CA GLY A 4 -57.75 -4.70 13.72
C GLY A 4 -56.30 -5.16 13.55
N PRO A 5 -55.31 -4.50 14.17
CA PRO A 5 -53.92 -4.93 14.11
C PRO A 5 -53.82 -6.32 14.70
N VAL A 6 -53.46 -7.30 13.86
CA VAL A 6 -53.13 -8.66 14.30
C VAL A 6 -51.95 -8.55 15.26
N ARG A 7 -52.23 -8.55 16.56
CA ARG A 7 -51.24 -8.83 17.59
C ARG A 7 -50.62 -10.16 17.24
N ALA A 8 -49.31 -10.22 17.01
CA ALA A 8 -48.61 -11.48 16.85
C ALA A 8 -48.79 -12.30 18.14
N ALA A 9 -49.71 -13.27 18.13
CA ALA A 9 -50.12 -14.03 19.29
C ALA A 9 -49.13 -15.12 19.72
N ARG A 10 -47.94 -15.17 19.10
CA ARG A 10 -46.83 -16.05 19.52
C ARG A 10 -45.49 -15.35 19.34
N ALA A 11 -44.56 -15.58 20.26
CA ALA A 11 -43.18 -15.12 20.15
C ALA A 11 -42.52 -15.69 18.87
N PRO A 12 -41.65 -14.93 18.19
CA PRO A 12 -41.02 -15.38 16.95
C PRO A 12 -40.15 -16.61 17.21
N ARG A 13 -40.18 -17.58 16.30
CA ARG A 13 -39.29 -18.74 16.32
C ARG A 13 -37.92 -18.36 15.77
N VAL A 14 -36.86 -18.50 16.57
CA VAL A 14 -35.53 -17.98 16.24
C VAL A 14 -34.58 -19.09 15.81
N LEU A 15 -33.91 -18.91 14.67
CA LEU A 15 -32.70 -19.65 14.34
C LEU A 15 -31.49 -18.89 14.89
N LEU A 16 -30.83 -19.45 15.89
CA LEU A 16 -29.64 -18.85 16.50
C LEU A 16 -28.39 -19.33 15.75
N MET A 17 -27.59 -18.40 15.24
CA MET A 17 -26.28 -18.69 14.66
C MET A 17 -25.22 -18.03 15.53
N GLY A 18 -24.37 -18.79 16.22
CA GLY A 18 -23.44 -18.18 17.17
C GLY A 18 -22.29 -19.08 17.58
N LEU A 19 -21.36 -18.49 18.31
CA LEU A 19 -20.21 -19.17 18.92
C LEU A 19 -20.29 -19.08 20.44
N THR A 20 -19.53 -19.92 21.14
CA THR A 20 -19.52 -19.92 22.60
C THR A 20 -19.18 -18.53 23.19
N GLY A 21 -19.84 -18.16 24.28
CA GLY A 21 -19.80 -16.83 24.90
C GLY A 21 -20.97 -15.95 24.45
N PHE A 22 -20.80 -15.21 23.35
CA PHE A 22 -21.87 -14.36 22.79
C PHE A 22 -23.12 -15.15 22.39
N GLY A 23 -22.93 -16.34 21.82
CA GLY A 23 -24.03 -17.23 21.45
C GLY A 23 -24.72 -17.85 22.67
N ASN A 24 -24.00 -18.17 23.75
CA ASN A 24 -24.60 -18.60 25.01
C ASN A 24 -25.45 -17.47 25.63
N ALA A 25 -24.91 -16.25 25.66
CA ALA A 25 -25.65 -15.07 26.12
C ALA A 25 -26.94 -14.87 25.31
N ALA A 26 -26.88 -15.02 23.98
CA ALA A 26 -28.04 -14.96 23.12
C ALA A 26 -29.04 -16.10 23.42
N LEU A 27 -28.56 -17.33 23.63
CA LEU A 27 -29.39 -18.48 23.97
C LEU A 27 -30.13 -18.28 25.30
N ARG A 28 -29.44 -17.76 26.33
CA ARG A 28 -30.03 -17.43 27.64
C ARG A 28 -31.05 -16.30 27.53
N ALA A 29 -30.77 -15.27 26.73
CA ALA A 29 -31.73 -14.20 26.45
C ALA A 29 -33.00 -14.77 25.82
N LEU A 30 -32.88 -15.66 24.83
CA LEU A 30 -34.02 -16.32 24.19
C LEU A 30 -34.81 -17.18 25.19
N ALA A 31 -34.13 -18.02 25.96
CA ALA A 31 -34.76 -18.94 26.92
C ALA A 31 -35.52 -18.19 28.03
N SER A 32 -34.87 -17.18 28.62
CA SER A 32 -35.45 -16.38 29.70
C SER A 32 -36.62 -15.50 29.24
N GLU A 33 -36.62 -15.08 27.99
CA GLU A 33 -37.75 -14.44 27.35
C GLU A 33 -38.74 -15.47 26.77
N SER A 34 -38.61 -16.77 27.05
CA SER A 34 -39.52 -17.81 26.55
C SER A 34 -39.74 -17.71 25.02
N VAL A 35 -38.70 -17.34 24.29
CA VAL A 35 -38.70 -17.24 22.83
C VAL A 35 -38.29 -18.60 22.26
N PRO A 36 -39.11 -19.22 21.39
CA PRO A 36 -38.81 -20.55 20.88
C PRO A 36 -37.60 -20.54 19.96
N VAL A 37 -36.65 -21.44 20.18
CA VAL A 37 -35.44 -21.61 19.35
C VAL A 37 -35.67 -22.78 18.39
N ALA A 38 -35.60 -22.52 17.09
CA ALA A 38 -35.77 -23.53 16.05
C ALA A 38 -34.61 -24.53 16.03
N GLY A 39 -33.40 -24.00 16.18
CA GLY A 39 -32.14 -24.72 16.20
C GLY A 39 -30.99 -23.76 16.45
N VAL A 40 -29.82 -24.33 16.74
CA VAL A 40 -28.56 -23.61 16.92
C VAL A 40 -27.59 -24.04 15.83
N PHE A 41 -27.10 -23.07 15.05
CA PHE A 41 -26.01 -23.26 14.11
C PHE A 41 -24.73 -22.74 14.75
N THR A 42 -23.73 -23.60 14.84
CA THR A 42 -22.42 -23.29 15.44
C THR A 42 -21.34 -24.03 14.66
N ARG A 43 -20.09 -23.99 15.13
CA ARG A 43 -19.02 -24.87 14.68
C ARG A 43 -18.77 -25.95 15.72
N ALA A 44 -18.15 -27.06 15.34
CA ALA A 44 -17.65 -27.99 16.34
C ALA A 44 -16.53 -27.31 17.16
N GLU A 45 -16.65 -27.33 18.47
CA GLU A 45 -15.69 -26.72 19.38
C GLU A 45 -15.13 -27.80 20.33
N SER A 46 -13.81 -27.99 20.34
CA SER A 46 -13.14 -29.02 21.13
C SER A 46 -12.36 -28.40 22.31
N GLY A 47 -12.76 -28.71 23.55
CA GLY A 47 -12.01 -28.40 24.77
C GLY A 47 -12.31 -27.03 25.41
N PRO A 48 -11.71 -26.72 26.58
CA PRO A 48 -11.98 -25.48 27.30
C PRO A 48 -11.59 -24.26 26.46
N PHE A 49 -12.51 -23.29 26.37
CA PHE A 49 -12.33 -22.12 25.53
C PHE A 49 -11.29 -21.18 26.13
N PRO A 50 -10.38 -20.62 25.31
CA PRO A 50 -9.37 -19.71 25.84
C PRO A 50 -10.00 -18.48 26.51
N TYR A 51 -11.17 -18.04 26.04
CA TYR A 51 -11.84 -16.82 26.50
C TYR A 51 -12.92 -17.02 27.57
N TYR A 52 -13.54 -18.21 27.63
CA TYR A 52 -14.73 -18.45 28.43
C TYR A 52 -14.57 -19.73 29.24
N ALA A 53 -14.83 -19.64 30.55
CA ALA A 53 -14.89 -20.81 31.44
C ALA A 53 -16.26 -21.50 31.43
N GLU A 54 -17.14 -21.13 30.49
CA GLU A 54 -18.50 -21.66 30.39
C GLU A 54 -18.61 -22.87 29.45
N ARG A 55 -19.73 -23.58 29.54
CA ARG A 55 -20.05 -24.72 28.67
C ARG A 55 -20.21 -24.24 27.23
N SER A 56 -19.90 -25.11 26.27
CA SER A 56 -20.10 -24.76 24.86
C SER A 56 -21.57 -24.48 24.57
N ILE A 57 -21.84 -23.61 23.59
CA ILE A 57 -23.22 -23.35 23.14
C ILE A 57 -23.93 -24.63 22.68
N SER A 58 -23.19 -25.58 22.10
CA SER A 58 -23.73 -26.87 21.68
C SER A 58 -24.22 -27.71 22.86
N GLU A 59 -23.46 -27.76 23.96
CA GLU A 59 -23.87 -28.46 25.18
C GLU A 59 -25.08 -27.78 25.83
N GLU A 60 -25.03 -26.46 25.98
CA GLU A 60 -26.13 -25.68 26.59
C GLU A 60 -27.44 -25.82 25.78
N ALA A 61 -27.35 -25.82 24.44
CA ALA A 61 -28.52 -26.01 23.57
C ALA A 61 -29.09 -27.43 23.64
N ARG A 62 -28.24 -28.47 23.65
CA ARG A 62 -28.68 -29.88 23.73
C ARG A 62 -29.39 -30.18 25.06
N GLU A 63 -28.93 -29.62 26.17
CA GLU A 63 -29.60 -29.75 27.47
C GLU A 63 -31.00 -29.13 27.48
N LEU A 64 -31.20 -28.04 26.73
CA LEU A 64 -32.50 -27.42 26.53
C LEU A 64 -33.37 -28.15 25.49
N GLY A 65 -32.90 -29.27 24.93
CA GLY A 65 -33.60 -30.03 23.90
C GLY A 65 -33.65 -29.34 22.54
N ILE A 66 -32.75 -28.40 22.27
CA ILE A 66 -32.71 -27.62 21.03
C ILE A 66 -31.82 -28.35 20.00
N PRO A 67 -32.26 -28.52 18.73
CA PRO A 67 -31.43 -29.09 17.68
C PRO A 67 -30.15 -28.28 17.46
N VAL A 68 -29.01 -28.95 17.39
CA VAL A 68 -27.69 -28.33 17.14
C VAL A 68 -27.12 -28.83 15.83
N HIS A 69 -26.66 -27.89 15.01
CA HIS A 69 -26.03 -28.15 13.72
C HIS A 69 -24.64 -27.49 13.69
N GLU A 70 -23.61 -28.32 13.66
CA GLU A 70 -22.22 -27.91 13.67
C GLU A 70 -21.65 -27.89 12.24
N ASP A 71 -20.80 -26.91 11.95
CA ASP A 71 -19.99 -26.82 10.71
C ASP A 71 -20.81 -26.82 9.40
N ILE A 72 -22.01 -26.24 9.44
CA ILE A 72 -22.89 -26.14 8.26
C ILE A 72 -22.25 -25.28 7.16
N SER A 73 -22.13 -25.85 5.96
CA SER A 73 -21.69 -25.16 4.76
C SER A 73 -22.85 -24.47 4.04
N PHE A 74 -22.88 -23.14 4.04
CA PHE A 74 -23.90 -22.36 3.30
C PHE A 74 -23.77 -22.42 1.77
N LYS A 75 -22.76 -23.11 1.24
CA LYS A 75 -22.61 -23.34 -0.20
C LYS A 75 -23.55 -24.43 -0.69
N GLU A 76 -23.86 -25.40 0.17
CA GLU A 76 -24.67 -26.57 -0.16
C GLU A 76 -26.17 -26.25 -0.12
N THR A 77 -26.95 -26.94 -0.96
CA THR A 77 -28.41 -26.83 -0.98
C THR A 77 -29.03 -27.41 0.29
N ALA A 78 -28.41 -28.42 0.90
CA ALA A 78 -28.88 -29.02 2.14
C ALA A 78 -29.01 -28.01 3.30
N ALA A 79 -28.14 -26.99 3.37
CA ALA A 79 -28.26 -25.94 4.37
C ALA A 79 -29.51 -25.06 4.15
N HIS A 80 -29.92 -24.84 2.90
CA HIS A 80 -31.15 -24.11 2.57
C HIS A 80 -32.38 -24.89 3.00
N ASP A 81 -32.42 -26.16 2.66
CA ASP A 81 -33.56 -27.02 2.94
C ASP A 81 -33.71 -27.24 4.44
N LEU A 82 -32.61 -27.42 5.17
CA LEU A 82 -32.60 -27.46 6.62
C LEU A 82 -33.18 -26.19 7.25
N VAL A 83 -32.77 -24.99 6.79
CA VAL A 83 -33.33 -23.73 7.33
C VAL A 83 -34.83 -23.60 7.00
N ARG A 84 -35.29 -24.08 5.83
CA ARG A 84 -36.73 -24.11 5.52
C ARG A 84 -37.49 -25.05 6.44
N ASP A 85 -36.97 -26.24 6.68
CA ASP A 85 -37.60 -27.27 7.52
C ASP A 85 -37.69 -26.82 9.00
N LEU A 86 -36.68 -26.08 9.47
CA LEU A 86 -36.68 -25.47 10.80
C LEU A 86 -37.72 -24.34 10.96
N ALA A 87 -38.18 -23.78 9.83
CA ALA A 87 -39.18 -22.72 9.71
C ALA A 87 -39.00 -21.55 10.71
N PRO A 88 -37.83 -20.88 10.73
CA PRO A 88 -37.61 -19.75 11.62
C PRO A 88 -38.37 -18.50 11.16
N ASP A 89 -38.90 -17.75 12.13
CA ASP A 89 -39.45 -16.42 11.91
C ASP A 89 -38.34 -15.36 11.81
N LEU A 90 -37.23 -15.55 12.55
CA LEU A 90 -36.08 -14.63 12.63
C LEU A 90 -34.75 -15.40 12.69
N ILE A 91 -33.72 -14.87 12.01
CA ILE A 91 -32.32 -15.31 12.20
C ILE A 91 -31.61 -14.34 13.15
N LEU A 92 -31.01 -14.87 14.22
CA LEU A 92 -30.19 -14.10 15.17
C LEU A 92 -28.74 -14.57 15.09
N CYS A 93 -27.85 -13.70 14.63
CA CYS A 93 -26.41 -13.94 14.64
C CYS A 93 -25.77 -13.32 15.88
N ALA A 94 -24.95 -14.11 16.59
CA ALA A 94 -24.14 -13.69 17.72
C ALA A 94 -22.70 -14.13 17.49
N THR A 95 -21.91 -13.30 16.80
CA THR A 95 -20.51 -13.55 16.42
C THR A 95 -20.28 -14.83 15.58
N TYR A 96 -21.20 -15.15 14.66
CA TYR A 96 -21.04 -16.30 13.79
C TYR A 96 -19.90 -16.10 12.77
N HIS A 97 -19.18 -17.18 12.44
CA HIS A 97 -17.92 -17.12 11.68
C HIS A 97 -18.10 -17.13 10.16
N HIS A 98 -19.31 -17.38 9.65
CA HIS A 98 -19.63 -17.34 8.23
C HIS A 98 -20.54 -16.17 7.88
N ILE A 99 -20.32 -15.58 6.70
CA ILE A 99 -21.25 -14.63 6.10
C ILE A 99 -22.53 -15.38 5.73
N VAL A 100 -23.66 -14.98 6.31
CA VAL A 100 -24.97 -15.56 6.01
C VAL A 100 -25.45 -15.04 4.65
N PRO A 101 -25.62 -15.89 3.62
CA PRO A 101 -26.06 -15.43 2.32
C PRO A 101 -27.48 -14.86 2.38
N ARG A 102 -27.76 -13.82 1.58
CA ARG A 102 -29.08 -13.19 1.46
C ARG A 102 -30.22 -14.19 1.25
N ARG A 103 -29.97 -15.24 0.45
CA ARG A 103 -30.93 -16.31 0.19
C ARG A 103 -31.38 -17.08 1.45
N LEU A 104 -30.52 -17.22 2.46
CA LEU A 104 -30.91 -17.82 3.76
C LEU A 104 -31.67 -16.81 4.61
N ILE A 105 -31.22 -15.54 4.64
CA ILE A 105 -31.88 -14.47 5.40
C ILE A 105 -33.34 -14.32 4.97
N GLN A 106 -33.63 -14.47 3.67
CA GLN A 106 -34.97 -14.35 3.11
C GLN A 106 -35.93 -15.51 3.44
N ILE A 107 -35.45 -16.62 4.01
CA ILE A 107 -36.31 -17.73 4.45
C ILE A 107 -37.10 -17.29 5.70
N ALA A 108 -36.48 -16.47 6.56
CA ALA A 108 -37.10 -15.93 7.74
C ALA A 108 -37.94 -14.68 7.39
N PRO A 109 -39.26 -14.65 7.63
CA PRO A 109 -40.12 -13.51 7.32
C PRO A 109 -39.71 -12.20 8.00
N LEU A 110 -39.11 -12.27 9.20
CA LEU A 110 -38.59 -11.11 9.92
C LEU A 110 -37.14 -10.79 9.57
N GLY A 111 -36.57 -11.49 8.59
CA GLY A 111 -35.19 -11.34 8.14
C GLY A 111 -34.19 -11.84 9.17
N GLY A 112 -33.09 -11.10 9.32
CA GLY A 112 -32.05 -11.46 10.25
C GLY A 112 -31.36 -10.25 10.88
N VAL A 113 -30.88 -10.44 12.10
CA VAL A 113 -30.14 -9.44 12.87
C VAL A 113 -28.82 -10.03 13.35
N ASN A 114 -27.80 -9.21 13.42
CA ASN A 114 -26.49 -9.58 13.91
C ASN A 114 -26.09 -8.71 15.08
N LEU A 115 -25.52 -9.36 16.08
CA LEU A 115 -24.91 -8.72 17.21
C LEU A 115 -23.40 -8.67 17.03
N HIS A 116 -22.90 -7.44 16.96
CA HIS A 116 -21.50 -7.14 16.69
C HIS A 116 -20.86 -6.45 17.90
N PRO A 117 -19.71 -6.95 18.42
CA PRO A 117 -19.08 -6.41 19.62
C PRO A 117 -18.22 -5.16 19.33
N SER A 118 -18.82 -4.17 18.68
CA SER A 118 -18.29 -2.81 18.57
C SER A 118 -19.40 -1.77 18.53
N LEU A 119 -19.02 -0.48 18.57
CA LEU A 119 -19.89 0.64 18.23
C LEU A 119 -19.81 0.91 16.72
N LEU A 120 -20.65 0.23 15.93
CA LEU A 120 -20.71 0.45 14.48
C LEU A 120 -21.06 1.93 14.17
N PRO A 121 -20.46 2.53 13.11
CA PRO A 121 -19.72 1.88 12.01
C PRO A 121 -18.21 1.62 12.26
N LYS A 122 -17.68 1.87 13.47
CA LYS A 122 -16.28 1.59 13.79
C LYS A 122 -16.05 0.10 14.05
N LEU A 123 -14.84 -0.38 13.72
CA LEU A 123 -14.37 -1.73 13.99
C LEU A 123 -15.27 -2.82 13.37
N ARG A 124 -15.63 -2.71 12.09
CA ARG A 124 -16.24 -3.83 11.34
C ARG A 124 -15.24 -4.97 11.19
N GLY A 125 -15.75 -6.20 11.06
CA GLY A 125 -14.93 -7.39 10.82
C GLY A 125 -14.83 -8.35 12.00
N PRO A 126 -14.03 -9.42 11.90
CA PRO A 126 -14.19 -10.60 12.75
C PRO A 126 -13.68 -10.48 14.20
N ASN A 127 -12.77 -9.55 14.53
CA ASN A 127 -12.13 -9.48 15.85
C ASN A 127 -12.08 -8.05 16.43
N PRO A 128 -13.23 -7.37 16.57
CA PRO A 128 -13.26 -5.96 16.96
C PRO A 128 -12.77 -5.70 18.39
N THR A 129 -12.96 -6.65 19.32
CA THR A 129 -12.55 -6.51 20.72
C THR A 129 -11.03 -6.47 20.87
N ASN A 130 -10.31 -7.33 20.14
CA ASN A 130 -8.86 -7.32 20.07
C ASN A 130 -8.36 -5.98 19.52
N TRP A 131 -8.91 -5.52 18.40
CA TRP A 131 -8.50 -4.27 17.76
C TRP A 131 -8.80 -3.04 18.61
N ALA A 132 -9.96 -2.99 19.28
CA ALA A 132 -10.31 -1.91 20.20
C ALA A 132 -9.23 -1.74 21.28
N ILE A 133 -8.83 -2.86 21.88
CA ILE A 133 -7.80 -2.86 22.92
C ILE A 133 -6.42 -2.50 22.34
N ILE A 134 -6.02 -3.09 21.21
CA ILE A 134 -4.72 -2.84 20.55
C ILE A 134 -4.58 -1.35 20.19
N PHE A 135 -5.65 -0.71 19.72
CA PHE A 135 -5.64 0.72 19.38
C PHE A 135 -5.82 1.64 20.59
N GLY A 136 -6.03 1.09 21.79
CA GLY A 136 -6.19 1.88 23.00
C GLY A 136 -7.51 2.65 23.05
N GLU A 137 -8.58 2.11 22.46
CA GLU A 137 -9.91 2.68 22.57
C GLU A 137 -10.35 2.73 24.04
N GLU A 138 -10.86 3.88 24.49
CA GLU A 138 -11.36 4.08 25.86
C GLU A 138 -12.75 3.46 26.06
N LYS A 139 -13.46 3.21 24.96
CA LYS A 139 -14.78 2.60 24.95
C LYS A 139 -15.01 1.76 23.70
N VAL A 140 -15.81 0.72 23.88
CA VAL A 140 -16.35 -0.12 22.81
C VAL A 140 -17.85 -0.26 23.07
N GLY A 141 -18.49 -1.27 22.51
CA GLY A 141 -19.89 -1.54 22.80
C GLY A 141 -20.39 -2.77 22.08
N VAL A 142 -21.70 -2.96 22.16
CA VAL A 142 -22.43 -3.97 21.41
C VAL A 142 -23.42 -3.27 20.51
N THR A 143 -23.42 -3.63 19.23
CA THR A 143 -24.39 -3.15 18.26
C THR A 143 -25.24 -4.32 17.75
N LEU A 144 -26.56 -4.22 17.89
CA LEU A 144 -27.51 -5.05 17.17
C LEU A 144 -27.88 -4.34 15.88
N HIS A 145 -27.66 -4.98 14.73
CA HIS A 145 -27.93 -4.39 13.43
C HIS A 145 -28.58 -5.41 12.48
N VAL A 146 -29.21 -4.91 11.42
CA VAL A 146 -29.82 -5.76 10.39
C VAL A 146 -28.74 -6.52 9.60
N LEU A 147 -28.98 -7.80 9.31
CA LEU A 147 -28.11 -8.57 8.42
C LEU A 147 -28.29 -8.12 6.96
N THR A 148 -27.18 -7.91 6.27
CA THR A 148 -27.13 -7.63 4.84
C THR A 148 -26.15 -8.58 4.15
N ASN A 149 -25.96 -8.42 2.84
CA ASN A 149 -24.91 -9.14 2.12
C ASN A 149 -23.50 -8.55 2.31
N GLN A 150 -23.37 -7.45 3.08
CA GLN A 150 -22.11 -6.79 3.39
C GLN A 150 -21.75 -7.02 4.87
N ILE A 151 -20.46 -7.11 5.15
CA ILE A 151 -19.93 -7.35 6.50
C ILE A 151 -20.26 -6.15 7.40
N ASP A 152 -21.04 -6.42 8.45
CA ASP A 152 -21.38 -5.48 9.55
C ASP A 152 -21.90 -4.10 9.10
N ALA A 153 -22.54 -4.02 7.93
CA ALA A 153 -22.92 -2.77 7.28
C ALA A 153 -24.42 -2.43 7.36
N GLY A 154 -25.24 -3.32 7.91
CA GLY A 154 -26.68 -3.08 7.97
C GLY A 154 -27.10 -2.07 9.03
N ASP A 155 -28.32 -1.57 8.90
CA ASP A 155 -28.84 -0.51 9.77
C ASP A 155 -28.86 -0.92 11.25
N ILE A 156 -28.48 0.00 12.12
CA ILE A 156 -28.35 -0.21 13.56
C ILE A 156 -29.74 -0.17 14.20
N LEU A 157 -30.08 -1.20 14.96
CA LEU A 157 -31.32 -1.31 15.72
C LEU A 157 -31.11 -0.80 17.15
N LEU A 158 -30.11 -1.35 17.85
CA LEU A 158 -29.76 -1.00 19.22
C LEU A 158 -28.24 -0.94 19.36
N GLN A 159 -27.77 -0.07 20.23
CA GLN A 159 -26.35 0.05 20.55
C GLN A 159 -26.18 0.40 22.02
N ARG A 160 -25.19 -0.20 22.68
CA ARG A 160 -24.84 0.09 24.08
C ARG A 160 -23.32 0.22 24.21
N GLU A 161 -22.87 1.25 24.90
CA GLU A 161 -21.45 1.49 25.16
C GLU A 161 -20.96 0.64 26.34
N CYS A 162 -19.69 0.26 26.27
CA CYS A 162 -18.97 -0.43 27.33
C CYS A 162 -17.58 0.22 27.48
N PRO A 163 -17.26 0.80 28.65
CA PRO A 163 -15.92 1.32 28.92
C PRO A 163 -14.87 0.21 28.83
N VAL A 164 -13.71 0.53 28.27
CA VAL A 164 -12.53 -0.34 28.25
C VAL A 164 -11.58 0.18 29.31
N SER A 165 -11.42 -0.53 30.43
CA SER A 165 -10.44 -0.14 31.45
C SER A 165 -9.02 -0.49 31.00
N ILE A 166 -8.03 0.14 31.64
CA ILE A 166 -6.62 -0.10 31.31
C ILE A 166 -6.19 -1.55 31.63
N GLU A 167 -6.86 -2.20 32.57
CA GLU A 167 -6.66 -3.59 32.96
C GLU A 167 -7.40 -4.61 32.08
N ASP A 168 -8.28 -4.17 31.18
CA ASP A 168 -9.04 -5.08 30.33
C ASP A 168 -8.14 -5.80 29.32
N THR A 169 -8.20 -7.13 29.36
CA THR A 169 -7.71 -8.03 28.32
C THR A 169 -8.82 -8.33 27.31
N ASP A 170 -8.50 -8.84 26.12
CA ASP A 170 -9.52 -9.25 25.15
C ASP A 170 -10.47 -10.30 25.73
N GLY A 171 -9.95 -11.25 26.52
CA GLY A 171 -10.80 -12.22 27.23
C GLY A 171 -11.77 -11.57 28.22
N GLY A 172 -11.29 -10.66 29.07
CA GLY A 172 -12.14 -9.96 30.03
C GLY A 172 -13.18 -9.07 29.34
N LEU A 173 -12.78 -8.33 28.31
CA LEU A 173 -13.68 -7.46 27.55
C LEU A 173 -14.76 -8.27 26.83
N ARG A 174 -14.40 -9.41 26.23
CA ARG A 174 -15.37 -10.32 25.60
C ARG A 174 -16.42 -10.84 26.58
N GLN A 175 -16.06 -11.13 27.83
CA GLN A 175 -17.02 -11.54 28.87
C GLN A 175 -17.95 -10.38 29.25
N LYS A 176 -17.41 -9.17 29.44
CA LYS A 176 -18.22 -7.95 29.68
C LYS A 176 -19.22 -7.71 28.55
N LEU A 177 -18.77 -7.82 27.30
CA LEU A 177 -19.61 -7.62 26.12
C LEU A 177 -20.61 -8.75 25.91
N ALA A 178 -20.30 -10.00 26.29
CA ALA A 178 -21.26 -11.10 26.28
C ALA A 178 -22.39 -10.87 27.30
N ALA A 179 -22.09 -10.32 28.49
CA ALA A 179 -23.14 -9.92 29.43
C ALA A 179 -24.02 -8.79 28.87
N LEU A 180 -23.41 -7.76 28.27
CA LEU A 180 -24.14 -6.65 27.62
C LEU A 180 -24.97 -7.13 26.41
N THR A 181 -24.49 -8.15 25.71
CA THR A 181 -25.20 -8.81 24.61
C THR A 181 -26.53 -9.40 25.06
N GLU A 182 -26.55 -10.07 26.20
CA GLU A 182 -27.79 -10.63 26.77
C GLU A 182 -28.82 -9.52 27.01
N GLU A 183 -28.40 -8.38 27.57
CA GLU A 183 -29.25 -7.22 27.82
C GLU A 183 -29.85 -6.65 26.52
N VAL A 184 -29.00 -6.40 25.52
CA VAL A 184 -29.43 -5.84 24.21
C VAL A 184 -30.41 -6.76 23.51
N ILE A 185 -30.16 -8.07 23.53
CA ILE A 185 -31.07 -9.06 22.92
C ILE A 185 -32.40 -9.11 23.68
N ARG A 186 -32.39 -9.12 25.02
CA ARG A 186 -33.62 -9.09 25.82
C ARG A 186 -34.46 -7.84 25.53
N GLU A 187 -33.83 -6.67 25.43
CA GLU A 187 -34.51 -5.42 25.08
C GLU A 187 -35.19 -5.54 23.71
N TYR A 188 -34.46 -6.02 22.71
CA TYR A 188 -34.98 -6.24 21.36
C TYR A 188 -36.17 -7.22 21.36
N LEU A 189 -36.03 -8.39 22.00
CA LEU A 189 -37.07 -9.41 22.07
C LEU A 189 -38.32 -8.92 22.81
N ARG A 190 -38.15 -8.15 23.90
CA ARG A 190 -39.27 -7.56 24.64
C ARG A 190 -40.03 -6.51 23.81
N ALA A 191 -39.31 -5.65 23.08
CA ALA A 191 -39.92 -4.71 22.15
C ALA A 191 -40.74 -5.44 21.08
N MET A 192 -40.17 -6.49 20.48
CA MET A 192 -40.87 -7.33 19.51
C MET A 192 -42.15 -7.97 20.07
N LYS A 193 -42.11 -8.55 21.28
CA LYS A 193 -43.30 -9.14 21.94
C LYS A 193 -44.40 -8.12 22.21
N ARG A 194 -44.03 -6.87 22.51
CA ARG A 194 -44.98 -5.78 22.73
C ARG A 194 -45.53 -5.20 21.42
N GLY A 195 -45.00 -5.63 20.26
CA GLY A 195 -45.35 -5.08 18.96
C GLY A 195 -44.78 -3.68 18.73
N GLU A 196 -43.71 -3.32 19.44
CA GLU A 196 -43.03 -2.04 19.27
C GLU A 196 -42.12 -2.08 18.04
N SER A 197 -42.15 -1.00 17.25
CA SER A 197 -41.26 -0.86 16.09
C SER A 197 -39.97 -0.16 16.51
N ILE A 198 -38.84 -0.84 16.42
CA ILE A 198 -37.51 -0.22 16.53
C ILE A 198 -37.12 0.32 15.17
N ILE A 199 -36.92 1.63 15.06
CA ILE A 199 -36.56 2.29 13.80
C ILE A 199 -35.06 2.05 13.52
N PRO A 200 -34.70 1.32 12.45
CA PRO A 200 -33.29 1.10 12.10
C PRO A 200 -32.64 2.42 11.70
N LYS A 201 -31.41 2.65 12.17
CA LYS A 201 -30.61 3.82 11.85
C LYS A 201 -29.55 3.44 10.81
N PRO A 202 -29.55 4.07 9.62
CA PRO A 202 -28.50 3.83 8.65
C PRO A 202 -27.12 4.13 9.20
N GLN A 203 -26.14 3.30 8.83
CA GLN A 203 -24.73 3.58 9.09
C GLN A 203 -24.21 4.64 8.11
N HIS A 204 -24.64 5.90 8.23
CA HIS A 204 -24.18 7.03 7.41
C HIS A 204 -23.55 8.12 8.30
N GLY A 205 -22.42 8.71 7.86
CA GLY A 205 -21.89 9.95 8.46
C GLY A 205 -20.84 9.81 9.58
N GLY A 206 -20.01 8.76 9.58
CA GLY A 206 -18.87 8.62 10.50
C GLY A 206 -17.71 7.80 9.93
N GLU A 207 -16.59 7.72 10.66
CA GLU A 207 -15.38 6.95 10.32
C GLU A 207 -15.69 5.44 10.22
N VAL A 208 -16.20 4.99 9.07
CA VAL A 208 -16.35 3.56 8.78
C VAL A 208 -14.96 2.93 8.77
N THR A 209 -14.71 1.98 9.68
CA THR A 209 -13.43 1.26 9.74
C THR A 209 -13.65 -0.24 9.68
N TYR A 210 -12.76 -0.95 8.99
CA TYR A 210 -12.77 -2.40 8.87
C TYR A 210 -11.38 -2.94 9.22
N PHE A 211 -11.34 -3.99 10.06
CA PHE A 211 -10.10 -4.65 10.41
C PHE A 211 -10.20 -6.16 10.18
N PRO A 212 -9.12 -6.79 9.67
CA PRO A 212 -9.12 -8.21 9.36
C PRO A 212 -9.08 -9.05 10.64
N ARG A 213 -9.10 -10.37 10.46
CA ARG A 213 -8.86 -11.34 11.54
C ARG A 213 -7.50 -11.11 12.18
N VAL A 214 -7.45 -11.16 13.51
CA VAL A 214 -6.22 -11.17 14.30
C VAL A 214 -5.53 -12.52 14.14
N MET A 215 -4.25 -12.47 13.85
CA MET A 215 -3.37 -13.62 13.62
C MET A 215 -2.21 -13.58 14.62
N GLU A 216 -1.48 -14.67 14.77
CA GLU A 216 -0.33 -14.76 15.70
C GLU A 216 0.63 -13.57 15.57
N ARG A 217 0.94 -13.13 14.34
CA ARG A 217 1.81 -11.99 14.07
C ARG A 217 1.39 -10.68 14.77
N ASP A 218 0.11 -10.49 15.04
CA ASP A 218 -0.42 -9.28 15.67
C ASP A 218 -0.11 -9.26 17.19
N GLY A 219 0.36 -10.37 17.76
CA GLY A 219 0.87 -10.48 19.13
C GLY A 219 2.39 -10.26 19.27
N LEU A 220 3.10 -9.97 18.18
CA LEU A 220 4.54 -9.69 18.22
C LEU A 220 4.83 -8.35 18.90
N ILE A 221 5.62 -8.38 19.98
CA ILE A 221 6.02 -7.18 20.73
C ILE A 221 7.32 -6.60 20.15
N GLN A 222 7.26 -5.31 19.82
CA GLN A 222 8.39 -4.52 19.35
C GLN A 222 8.73 -3.46 20.39
N PHE A 223 9.85 -3.62 21.10
CA PHE A 223 10.18 -2.70 22.20
C PHE A 223 10.55 -1.29 21.75
N ASN A 224 10.81 -1.07 20.45
CA ASN A 224 11.00 0.26 19.88
C ASN A 224 9.69 1.05 19.65
N GLU A 225 8.53 0.49 20.05
CA GLU A 225 7.24 1.19 20.10
C GLU A 225 7.03 1.91 21.46
N PRO A 226 6.12 2.89 21.53
CA PRO A 226 5.70 3.50 22.80
C PRO A 226 5.22 2.47 23.83
N THR A 227 5.53 2.70 25.11
CA THR A 227 5.21 1.80 26.24
C THR A 227 3.73 1.44 26.27
N ALA A 228 2.85 2.44 26.09
CA ALA A 228 1.40 2.25 26.09
C ALA A 228 0.92 1.35 24.93
N GLN A 229 1.54 1.44 23.76
CA GLN A 229 1.17 0.60 22.61
C GLN A 229 1.56 -0.86 22.84
N ILE A 230 2.76 -1.10 23.39
CA ILE A 230 3.20 -2.44 23.78
C ILE A 230 2.25 -3.03 24.82
N TYR A 231 1.95 -2.26 25.86
CA TYR A 231 1.02 -2.66 26.91
C TYR A 231 -0.36 -3.03 26.34
N ASN A 232 -0.91 -2.18 25.47
CA ASN A 232 -2.19 -2.43 24.77
C ASN A 232 -2.16 -3.67 23.88
N ARG A 233 -1.07 -3.92 23.15
CA ARG A 233 -0.91 -5.13 22.32
C ARG A 233 -0.89 -6.39 23.16
N ILE A 234 -0.20 -6.37 24.31
CA ILE A 234 -0.16 -7.52 25.23
C ILE A 234 -1.56 -7.86 25.73
N ARG A 235 -2.28 -6.90 26.29
CA ARG A 235 -3.64 -7.15 26.81
C ARG A 235 -4.66 -7.45 25.70
N GLY A 236 -4.51 -6.86 24.51
CA GLY A 236 -5.41 -7.04 23.36
C GLY A 236 -5.24 -8.36 22.61
N THR A 237 -4.12 -9.04 22.81
CA THR A 237 -3.88 -10.40 22.30
C THR A 237 -3.97 -11.46 23.41
N THR A 238 -4.36 -11.09 24.63
CA THR A 238 -4.56 -12.00 25.74
C THR A 238 -6.03 -12.39 25.86
N PRO A 239 -6.39 -13.69 25.85
CA PRO A 239 -5.53 -14.88 25.84
C PRO A 239 -5.08 -15.36 24.45
N TYR A 240 -5.74 -14.92 23.38
CA TYR A 240 -5.42 -15.33 22.01
C TYR A 240 -5.26 -14.12 21.07
N PRO A 241 -4.25 -14.14 20.18
CA PRO A 241 -3.31 -15.25 19.90
C PRO A 241 -2.17 -15.41 20.92
N GLY A 242 -2.09 -14.53 21.90
CA GLY A 242 -1.00 -14.43 22.87
C GLY A 242 0.12 -13.51 22.40
N ALA A 243 0.68 -12.75 23.34
CA ALA A 243 1.80 -11.88 23.07
C ALA A 243 3.13 -12.63 23.13
N PHE A 244 4.08 -12.25 22.27
CA PHE A 244 5.42 -12.82 22.29
C PHE A 244 6.45 -11.86 21.73
N THR A 245 7.71 -12.13 22.02
CA THR A 245 8.87 -11.47 21.44
C THR A 245 9.95 -12.52 21.19
N TRP A 246 11.14 -12.09 20.75
CA TRP A 246 12.27 -12.97 20.51
C TRP A 246 13.48 -12.55 21.33
N LEU A 247 14.26 -13.56 21.74
CA LEU A 247 15.66 -13.40 22.13
C LEU A 247 16.51 -14.28 21.22
N GLY A 248 17.16 -13.66 20.23
CA GLY A 248 17.76 -14.44 19.15
C GLY A 248 16.67 -15.32 18.50
N ASP A 249 16.95 -16.61 18.28
CA ASP A 249 16.02 -17.56 17.67
C ASP A 249 14.90 -18.05 18.60
N ARG A 250 14.95 -17.68 19.88
CA ARG A 250 14.04 -18.19 20.90
C ARG A 250 12.80 -17.33 21.02
N LYS A 251 11.64 -17.96 20.90
CA LYS A 251 10.35 -17.31 21.13
C LYS A 251 10.15 -17.16 22.62
N ILE A 252 9.98 -15.93 23.09
CA ILE A 252 9.67 -15.60 24.47
C ILE A 252 8.19 -15.25 24.55
N ARG A 253 7.39 -16.09 25.21
CA ARG A 253 5.96 -15.83 25.40
C ARG A 253 5.75 -14.88 26.55
N ILE A 254 4.88 -13.90 26.34
CA ILE A 254 4.55 -12.87 27.32
C ILE A 254 3.12 -13.16 27.82
N LEU A 255 3.01 -13.41 29.11
CA LEU A 255 1.77 -13.77 29.81
C LEU A 255 1.06 -12.55 30.41
N GLY A 256 1.76 -11.43 30.57
CA GLY A 256 1.22 -10.19 31.11
C GLY A 256 2.27 -9.08 31.17
N SER A 257 1.85 -7.89 31.57
CA SER A 257 2.74 -6.74 31.71
C SER A 257 2.23 -5.67 32.67
N GLU A 258 3.14 -4.84 33.17
CA GLU A 258 2.87 -3.64 33.97
C GLU A 258 3.71 -2.46 33.41
N MET A 259 3.12 -1.27 33.28
CA MET A 259 3.87 -0.06 32.88
C MET A 259 4.68 0.46 34.07
N LEU A 260 5.95 0.82 33.86
CA LEU A 260 6.83 1.34 34.90
C LEU A 260 7.10 2.84 34.68
N ASN A 261 6.93 3.65 35.73
CA ASN A 261 7.39 5.04 35.73
C ASN A 261 8.89 5.11 36.04
N ARG A 262 9.72 5.35 35.02
CA ARG A 262 11.16 5.63 35.16
C ARG A 262 11.61 6.65 34.12
N ASP A 263 12.60 7.45 34.49
CA ASP A 263 13.23 8.42 33.59
C ASP A 263 13.86 7.71 32.39
N SER A 264 13.69 8.28 31.19
CA SER A 264 14.33 7.80 29.97
C SER A 264 15.85 8.00 30.06
N TYR A 265 16.63 6.95 29.77
CA TYR A 265 18.08 7.03 29.56
C TYR A 265 18.43 6.50 28.17
N GLU A 266 19.52 6.99 27.57
CA GLU A 266 19.95 6.68 26.19
C GLU A 266 20.50 5.24 26.05
N VAL A 267 19.60 4.26 26.08
CA VAL A 267 19.93 2.86 25.77
C VAL A 267 18.94 2.29 24.76
N ALA A 268 19.36 1.23 24.07
CA ALA A 268 18.57 0.58 23.04
C ALA A 268 17.25 0.01 23.60
N PRO A 269 16.10 0.25 22.93
CA PRO A 269 14.86 -0.46 23.24
C PRO A 269 15.04 -1.98 23.14
N GLY A 270 14.34 -2.70 24.01
CA GLY A 270 14.45 -4.16 24.13
C GLY A 270 15.48 -4.62 25.15
N LEU A 271 16.37 -3.73 25.63
CA LEU A 271 17.31 -4.06 26.71
C LEU A 271 16.58 -4.54 27.96
N ILE A 272 16.94 -5.73 28.45
CA ILE A 272 16.50 -6.22 29.76
C ILE A 272 17.36 -5.50 30.82
N ALA A 273 16.75 -4.55 31.53
CA ALA A 273 17.43 -3.76 32.56
C ALA A 273 17.46 -4.47 33.92
N ARG A 274 16.47 -5.32 34.20
CA ARG A 274 16.38 -6.12 35.43
C ARG A 274 15.58 -7.39 35.17
N GLN A 275 16.01 -8.49 35.78
CA GLN A 275 15.26 -9.75 35.82
C GLN A 275 15.04 -10.19 37.28
N GLN A 276 13.81 -10.56 37.61
CA GLN A 276 13.43 -11.17 38.90
C GLN A 276 12.50 -12.37 38.65
N GLY A 277 13.08 -13.57 38.59
CA GLY A 277 12.36 -14.78 38.19
C GLY A 277 11.78 -14.63 36.79
N GLU A 278 10.44 -14.69 36.69
CA GLU A 278 9.64 -14.57 35.46
C GLU A 278 9.33 -13.13 35.04
N ARG A 279 9.77 -12.14 35.84
CA ARG A 279 9.51 -10.72 35.57
C ARG A 279 10.74 -10.04 34.99
N LEU A 280 10.58 -9.39 33.84
CA LEU A 280 11.65 -8.67 33.14
C LEU A 280 11.26 -7.20 33.00
N ASP A 281 12.10 -6.29 33.49
CA ASP A 281 11.97 -4.86 33.23
C ASP A 281 12.71 -4.55 31.92
N VAL A 282 11.97 -4.18 30.87
CA VAL A 282 12.49 -4.02 29.52
C VAL A 282 12.36 -2.57 29.08
N LYS A 283 13.44 -2.02 28.49
CA LYS A 283 13.44 -0.68 27.92
C LYS A 283 12.49 -0.62 26.72
N THR A 284 11.64 0.40 26.66
CA THR A 284 10.80 0.72 25.49
C THR A 284 11.28 2.01 24.82
N LYS A 285 10.58 2.47 23.76
CA LYS A 285 10.88 3.75 23.08
C LYS A 285 10.94 4.95 24.03
N ASP A 286 9.94 5.07 24.89
CA ASP A 286 9.68 6.27 25.70
C ASP A 286 9.74 6.02 27.20
N GLY A 287 9.89 4.77 27.64
CA GLY A 287 9.85 4.42 29.06
C GLY A 287 10.42 3.03 29.33
N MET A 288 9.73 2.30 30.20
CA MET A 288 10.02 0.92 30.54
C MET A 288 8.72 0.15 30.78
N ILE A 289 8.74 -1.14 30.47
CA ILE A 289 7.63 -2.06 30.74
C ILE A 289 8.16 -3.27 31.50
N GLN A 290 7.46 -3.69 32.54
CA GLN A 290 7.68 -5.00 33.15
C GLN A 290 6.84 -6.02 32.39
N ILE A 291 7.46 -7.06 31.85
CA ILE A 291 6.76 -8.20 31.24
C ILE A 291 6.88 -9.43 32.13
N HIS A 292 5.81 -10.22 32.17
CA HIS A 292 5.78 -11.53 32.81
C HIS A 292 5.91 -12.57 31.70
N VAL A 293 6.99 -13.34 31.70
CA VAL A 293 7.25 -14.36 30.68
C VAL A 293 6.93 -15.76 31.21
N ALA A 294 6.75 -16.74 30.32
CA ALA A 294 6.49 -18.10 30.76
C ALA A 294 7.68 -18.68 31.56
N PRO A 295 7.45 -19.55 32.58
CA PRO A 295 8.50 -20.09 33.44
C PRO A 295 9.69 -20.71 32.69
N GLY A 296 9.39 -21.49 31.64
CA GLY A 296 10.43 -22.10 30.79
C GLY A 296 11.23 -21.10 29.96
N ASP A 297 10.63 -19.97 29.60
CA ASP A 297 11.30 -18.91 28.85
C ASP A 297 12.20 -18.08 29.79
N ALA A 298 11.77 -17.84 31.04
CA ALA A 298 12.53 -17.11 32.06
C ALA A 298 13.86 -17.77 32.45
N ALA A 299 13.84 -19.10 32.65
CA ALA A 299 15.03 -19.88 33.00
C ALA A 299 16.12 -19.82 31.92
N SER A 300 15.73 -19.58 30.66
CA SER A 300 16.65 -19.50 29.52
C SER A 300 17.44 -18.20 29.42
N LEU A 301 17.14 -17.22 30.28
CA LEU A 301 17.72 -15.86 30.29
C LEU A 301 18.84 -15.67 31.33
N LEU A 302 19.11 -16.69 32.17
CA LEU A 302 20.11 -16.62 33.24
C LEU A 302 21.53 -16.77 32.68
N GLY A 303 22.41 -15.78 32.92
CA GLY A 303 23.87 -15.93 32.79
C GLY A 303 24.59 -15.14 31.70
N GLU A 304 23.89 -14.39 30.84
CA GLU A 304 24.51 -13.52 29.83
C GLU A 304 24.03 -12.07 29.99
N SER A 305 24.93 -11.09 29.92
CA SER A 305 24.59 -9.67 30.01
C SER A 305 25.48 -8.83 29.11
N PRO A 306 24.91 -7.84 28.38
CA PRO A 306 23.49 -7.46 28.29
C PRO A 306 22.69 -8.25 27.22
N LEU A 307 21.40 -8.55 27.50
CA LEU A 307 20.45 -9.18 26.56
C LEU A 307 19.41 -8.18 26.07
N ILE A 308 19.05 -8.26 24.78
CA ILE A 308 18.06 -7.40 24.12
C ILE A 308 16.97 -8.28 23.51
N LEU A 309 15.71 -8.02 23.88
CA LEU A 309 14.52 -8.61 23.28
C LEU A 309 14.12 -7.82 22.03
N GLY A 310 13.69 -8.52 20.98
CA GLY A 310 13.34 -7.87 19.72
C GLY A 310 12.38 -8.69 18.86
N PRO A 311 11.92 -8.11 17.73
CA PRO A 311 10.93 -8.76 16.87
C PRO A 311 11.48 -9.91 16.01
N SER A 312 12.77 -10.21 16.06
CA SER A 312 13.45 -11.11 15.11
C SER A 312 14.11 -12.32 15.75
N ARG A 313 14.10 -13.44 15.01
CA ARG A 313 14.78 -14.71 15.31
C ARG A 313 16.32 -14.69 15.24
N GLU A 314 16.98 -13.55 15.18
CA GLU A 314 18.40 -13.46 14.77
C GLU A 314 19.24 -12.80 15.91
N LYS A 315 20.28 -13.42 16.52
CA LYS A 315 21.64 -13.52 15.94
C LYS A 315 21.58 -13.73 14.44
N SER A 316 21.99 -12.70 13.71
CA SER A 316 22.24 -12.70 12.28
C SER A 316 22.71 -14.08 11.77
N VAL A 317 21.93 -14.73 10.91
CA VAL A 317 22.46 -15.77 10.01
C VAL A 317 21.75 -15.72 8.65
N ALA A 318 22.55 -15.32 7.66
CA ALA A 318 22.62 -15.83 6.30
C ALA A 318 21.34 -16.42 5.67
N PHE A 319 20.87 -15.74 4.62
CA PHE A 319 20.30 -16.46 3.49
C PHE A 319 21.35 -17.47 2.97
N ALA A 320 20.88 -18.65 2.57
CA ALA A 320 21.69 -19.57 1.81
C ALA A 320 22.19 -18.87 0.54
N VAL A 321 23.48 -18.53 0.51
CA VAL A 321 24.17 -18.16 -0.72
C VAL A 321 24.52 -19.47 -1.44
N ARG A 322 23.86 -19.71 -2.58
CA ARG A 322 24.51 -20.39 -3.70
C ARG A 322 24.64 -19.40 -4.83
N GLY A 323 25.88 -18.97 -5.08
CA GLY A 323 26.25 -18.06 -6.16
C GLY A 323 26.58 -16.65 -5.66
N ASP A 324 27.79 -16.50 -5.12
CA ASP A 324 28.59 -15.28 -4.95
C ASP A 324 27.86 -13.94 -4.62
N SER A 325 27.56 -13.72 -3.31
CA SER A 325 27.59 -12.43 -2.53
C SER A 325 27.02 -11.11 -3.12
N LEU A 326 26.24 -10.23 -2.45
CA LEU A 326 25.66 -10.08 -1.10
C LEU A 326 24.55 -8.99 -1.20
N ILE A 327 23.32 -9.22 -0.69
CA ILE A 327 22.25 -8.19 -0.58
C ILE A 327 22.03 -7.87 0.90
N VAL A 328 22.24 -6.61 1.30
CA VAL A 328 21.76 -6.07 2.59
C VAL A 328 21.46 -4.58 2.42
N HIS A 329 20.18 -4.16 2.47
CA HIS A 329 19.79 -2.73 2.46
C HIS A 329 19.13 -2.44 3.77
N THR A 330 19.44 -1.47 4.63
CA THR A 330 18.95 -1.56 6.02
C THR A 330 18.37 -0.28 6.63
N ARG A 331 17.65 -0.35 7.78
CA ARG A 331 18.26 0.31 8.95
C ARG A 331 19.17 -0.69 9.68
N GLU A 332 18.69 -1.94 9.93
CA GLU A 332 19.57 -3.15 9.88
C GLU A 332 19.16 -4.32 8.93
N LYS A 333 18.01 -4.30 8.21
CA LYS A 333 17.85 -5.22 7.04
C LYS A 333 17.05 -4.77 5.82
N TYR A 334 16.04 -3.89 5.94
CA TYR A 334 15.41 -3.03 4.89
C TYR A 334 14.70 -1.84 5.56
N GLY A 335 15.16 -0.59 5.35
CA GLY A 335 14.68 0.60 6.06
C GLY A 335 14.48 1.84 5.18
N ILE A 336 14.01 2.94 5.76
CA ILE A 336 13.93 4.20 5.00
C ILE A 336 15.34 4.63 4.60
N GLU A 337 15.54 5.01 3.34
CA GLU A 337 16.87 5.36 2.85
C GLU A 337 17.37 6.60 3.59
N GLN A 338 18.66 6.66 3.93
CA GLN A 338 19.22 7.80 4.66
C GLN A 338 18.98 9.11 3.88
N GLY A 339 18.42 10.10 4.57
CA GLY A 339 17.98 11.38 4.01
C GLY A 339 16.54 11.37 3.50
N ALA A 340 15.84 10.24 3.59
CA ALA A 340 14.42 10.11 3.27
C ALA A 340 13.52 10.06 4.51
N GLU A 341 14.08 10.12 5.72
CA GLU A 341 13.34 9.95 6.98
C GLU A 341 12.19 10.93 7.14
N GLU A 342 12.41 12.20 6.78
CA GLU A 342 11.45 13.28 6.97
C GLU A 342 10.65 13.58 5.70
N PHE A 343 11.29 13.48 4.54
CA PHE A 343 10.73 13.84 3.24
C PHE A 343 11.31 12.90 2.17
N PRO A 344 10.58 12.53 1.10
CA PRO A 344 11.15 11.67 0.06
C PRO A 344 12.39 12.32 -0.57
N LYS A 345 13.45 11.55 -0.83
CA LYS A 345 14.63 12.06 -1.56
C LYS A 345 14.31 12.46 -2.99
N MET A 346 13.25 11.90 -3.56
CA MET A 346 12.74 12.26 -4.88
C MET A 346 11.22 12.25 -4.92
N VAL A 347 10.65 13.32 -5.46
CA VAL A 347 9.24 13.42 -5.85
C VAL A 347 9.18 13.27 -7.37
N VAL A 348 8.54 12.20 -7.84
CA VAL A 348 8.31 11.95 -9.26
C VAL A 348 6.98 12.56 -9.65
N LEU A 349 7.01 13.61 -10.47
CA LEU A 349 5.84 14.41 -10.80
C LEU A 349 5.42 14.21 -12.26
N SER A 350 4.18 13.78 -12.47
CA SER A 350 3.55 13.72 -13.79
C SER A 350 3.01 15.09 -14.17
N VAL A 351 3.70 15.80 -15.07
CA VAL A 351 3.32 17.17 -15.44
C VAL A 351 2.50 17.27 -16.72
N ALA A 352 2.58 16.25 -17.60
CA ALA A 352 1.90 16.25 -18.88
C ALA A 352 1.64 14.81 -19.36
N TYR A 353 0.37 14.43 -19.56
CA TYR A 353 0.00 13.16 -20.20
C TYR A 353 0.05 13.19 -21.74
N PRO A 354 -0.23 14.31 -22.43
CA PRO A 354 -0.05 14.42 -23.87
C PRO A 354 1.42 14.25 -24.28
N CYS A 355 1.66 13.63 -25.44
CA CYS A 355 3.00 13.45 -25.99
C CYS A 355 2.96 13.55 -27.52
N ASN A 356 4.00 14.13 -28.11
CA ASN A 356 4.19 14.22 -29.55
C ASN A 356 4.92 13.00 -30.15
N ALA A 357 5.30 12.02 -29.31
CA ALA A 357 5.88 10.76 -29.76
C ALA A 357 4.84 9.62 -29.72
N LEU A 358 4.97 8.71 -30.68
CA LEU A 358 4.13 7.53 -30.88
C LEU A 358 4.93 6.24 -30.63
N CYS A 359 5.77 6.25 -29.59
CA CYS A 359 6.68 5.13 -29.32
C CYS A 359 5.88 3.82 -29.15
N PRO A 360 6.23 2.74 -29.88
CA PRO A 360 5.46 1.50 -29.88
C PRO A 360 5.46 0.81 -28.52
N ASN A 361 6.52 0.98 -27.74
CA ASN A 361 6.67 0.37 -26.41
C ASN A 361 6.42 1.34 -25.25
N CYS A 362 5.81 2.51 -25.51
CA CYS A 362 5.43 3.41 -24.43
C CYS A 362 4.16 2.90 -23.72
N PRO A 363 4.13 2.82 -22.38
CA PRO A 363 2.96 2.33 -21.65
C PRO A 363 1.74 3.26 -21.77
N TYR A 364 1.94 4.52 -22.16
CA TYR A 364 0.86 5.53 -22.28
C TYR A 364 0.35 5.69 -23.72
N THR A 365 0.92 4.98 -24.70
CA THR A 365 0.37 4.97 -26.07
C THR A 365 -0.99 4.27 -26.05
N GLU A 366 -1.97 4.80 -26.79
CA GLU A 366 -3.36 4.31 -26.76
C GLU A 366 -3.54 2.85 -27.19
N THR A 367 -2.58 2.31 -27.95
CA THR A 367 -2.55 0.89 -28.33
C THR A 367 -2.15 -0.01 -27.18
N ASN A 368 -1.51 0.53 -26.15
CA ASN A 368 -0.93 -0.22 -25.03
C ASN A 368 -1.71 -0.03 -23.73
N SER A 369 -2.41 1.10 -23.55
CA SER A 369 -3.26 1.34 -22.40
C SER A 369 -4.31 2.43 -22.65
N ASP A 370 -5.25 2.57 -21.72
CA ASP A 370 -6.28 3.62 -21.69
C ASP A 370 -5.91 4.81 -20.78
N ILE A 371 -4.66 4.89 -20.30
CA ILE A 371 -4.28 5.79 -19.22
C ILE A 371 -4.46 7.26 -19.61
N ARG A 372 -4.02 7.67 -20.81
CA ARG A 372 -4.22 9.06 -21.26
C ARG A 372 -5.69 9.48 -21.30
N LYS A 373 -6.60 8.54 -21.58
CA LYS A 373 -8.05 8.79 -21.54
C LYS A 373 -8.53 8.98 -20.10
N LYS A 374 -7.99 8.22 -19.15
CA LYS A 374 -8.31 8.35 -17.72
C LYS A 374 -7.88 9.69 -17.11
N TYR A 375 -6.82 10.31 -17.64
CA TYR A 375 -6.33 11.62 -17.21
C TYR A 375 -6.74 12.76 -18.16
N ALA A 376 -7.72 12.54 -19.03
CA ALA A 376 -8.21 13.56 -19.97
C ALA A 376 -8.88 14.75 -19.25
N ASP A 377 -9.35 14.55 -18.02
CA ASP A 377 -9.88 15.60 -17.14
C ASP A 377 -8.78 16.56 -16.66
N ARG A 378 -7.55 16.06 -16.51
CA ARG A 378 -6.38 16.84 -16.08
C ARG A 378 -5.13 16.41 -16.85
N PRO A 379 -4.99 16.77 -18.13
CA PRO A 379 -3.85 16.32 -18.95
C PRO A 379 -2.53 17.01 -18.58
N TYR A 380 -2.59 18.17 -17.91
CA TYR A 380 -1.45 18.93 -17.42
C TYR A 380 -1.64 19.28 -15.96
N ILE A 381 -0.54 19.37 -15.22
CA ILE A 381 -0.57 19.88 -13.84
C ILE A 381 -0.94 21.36 -13.82
N LEU A 382 -1.62 21.82 -12.77
CA LEU A 382 -1.85 23.26 -12.58
C LEU A 382 -0.55 23.96 -12.13
N PRO A 383 -0.23 25.16 -12.66
CA PRO A 383 0.96 25.91 -12.26
C PRO A 383 1.06 26.13 -10.74
N ASP A 384 -0.03 26.50 -10.07
CA ASP A 384 0.00 26.76 -8.62
C ASP A 384 0.27 25.49 -7.80
N LEU A 385 -0.27 24.35 -8.25
CA LEU A 385 0.04 23.05 -7.65
C LEU A 385 1.51 22.67 -7.87
N PHE A 386 2.04 22.90 -9.08
CA PHE A 386 3.46 22.71 -9.35
C PHE A 386 4.33 23.58 -8.44
N ARG A 387 4.00 24.86 -8.25
CA ARG A 387 4.75 25.78 -7.37
C ARG A 387 4.76 25.28 -5.94
N LYS A 388 3.60 24.89 -5.39
CA LYS A 388 3.50 24.29 -4.05
C LYS A 388 4.42 23.08 -3.90
N ILE A 389 4.38 22.15 -4.85
CA ILE A 389 5.23 20.94 -4.84
C ILE A 389 6.71 21.33 -4.88
N ALA A 390 7.08 22.31 -5.71
CA ALA A 390 8.45 22.78 -5.83
C ALA A 390 8.96 23.49 -4.57
N GLU A 391 8.12 24.27 -3.89
CA GLU A 391 8.44 24.91 -2.61
C GLU A 391 8.70 23.87 -1.52
N GLU A 392 7.81 22.88 -1.38
CA GLU A 392 8.00 21.78 -0.43
C GLU A 392 9.27 20.97 -0.75
N CYS A 393 9.52 20.62 -2.02
CA CYS A 393 10.75 19.92 -2.40
C CYS A 393 12.00 20.75 -2.09
N GLY A 394 11.93 22.07 -2.28
CA GLY A 394 13.03 23.01 -2.01
C GLY A 394 13.37 23.12 -0.53
N GLN A 395 12.36 23.12 0.34
CA GLN A 395 12.53 23.16 1.80
C GLN A 395 13.36 21.97 2.31
N TYR A 396 13.20 20.80 1.72
CA TYR A 396 13.84 19.56 2.16
C TYR A 396 15.02 19.11 1.28
N GLY A 397 15.39 19.91 0.26
CA GLY A 397 16.46 19.56 -0.68
C GLY A 397 16.18 18.30 -1.51
N SER A 398 14.90 17.98 -1.70
CA SER A 398 14.43 16.83 -2.48
C SER A 398 14.58 17.06 -3.98
N TYR A 399 14.78 15.99 -4.74
CA TYR A 399 14.70 16.05 -6.18
C TYR A 399 13.25 16.06 -6.66
N LEU A 400 12.86 17.14 -7.32
CA LEU A 400 11.67 17.19 -8.16
C LEU A 400 12.01 16.63 -9.55
N ARG A 401 11.59 15.39 -9.80
CA ARG A 401 11.74 14.74 -11.10
C ARG A 401 10.50 14.97 -11.95
N ILE A 402 10.65 15.81 -12.96
CA ILE A 402 9.60 16.21 -13.90
C ILE A 402 9.55 15.18 -15.02
N THR A 403 8.46 14.41 -15.08
CA THR A 403 8.29 13.28 -16.01
C THR A 403 6.79 12.96 -16.18
N GLY A 404 6.47 11.70 -16.52
CA GLY A 404 5.16 11.06 -16.35
C GLY A 404 4.17 11.32 -17.50
N GLY A 405 3.48 10.27 -17.95
CA GLY A 405 2.35 10.32 -18.90
C GLY A 405 2.66 10.64 -20.37
N GLY A 406 3.56 11.60 -20.60
CA GLY A 406 3.81 12.20 -21.91
C GLY A 406 5.06 13.08 -21.98
N GLU A 407 5.00 14.19 -22.71
CA GLU A 407 6.14 15.09 -22.95
C GLU A 407 6.01 16.39 -22.12
N PRO A 408 6.83 16.58 -21.07
CA PRO A 408 6.77 17.77 -20.21
C PRO A 408 6.90 19.10 -20.94
N MET A 409 7.68 19.17 -22.01
CA MET A 409 7.87 20.41 -22.77
C MET A 409 6.63 20.82 -23.58
N MET A 410 5.58 20.00 -23.62
CA MET A 410 4.26 20.37 -24.17
C MET A 410 3.36 21.12 -23.18
N HIS A 411 3.81 21.36 -21.95
CA HIS A 411 3.00 22.04 -20.94
C HIS A 411 2.64 23.48 -21.39
N PRO A 412 1.36 23.89 -21.31
CA PRO A 412 0.89 25.18 -21.86
C PRO A 412 1.55 26.40 -21.22
N ASP A 413 1.85 26.34 -19.92
CA ASP A 413 2.50 27.44 -19.19
C ASP A 413 4.04 27.53 -19.35
N ASP A 414 4.61 26.87 -20.36
CA ASP A 414 6.06 26.76 -20.59
C ASP A 414 6.80 26.12 -19.40
N MET A 415 7.10 24.83 -19.54
CA MET A 415 7.79 24.04 -18.52
C MET A 415 9.13 24.64 -18.09
N SER A 416 9.85 25.34 -18.98
CA SER A 416 11.11 25.98 -18.62
C SER A 416 10.94 27.15 -17.65
N ARG A 417 9.79 27.83 -17.65
CA ARG A 417 9.45 28.88 -16.66
C ARG A 417 9.07 28.28 -15.31
N LEU A 418 8.29 27.21 -15.33
CA LEU A 418 7.95 26.47 -14.11
C LEU A 418 9.22 25.92 -13.43
N ILE A 419 10.14 25.35 -14.21
CA ILE A 419 11.45 24.90 -13.72
C ILE A 419 12.27 26.05 -13.14
N ALA A 420 12.33 27.20 -13.83
CA ALA A 420 13.04 28.37 -13.30
C ALA A 420 12.48 28.82 -11.95
N HIS A 421 11.16 28.79 -11.78
CA HIS A 421 10.54 29.05 -10.47
C HIS A 421 10.94 27.99 -9.43
N ALA A 422 10.88 26.70 -9.76
CA ALA A 422 11.33 25.64 -8.84
C ALA A 422 12.78 25.88 -8.37
N LYS A 423 13.67 26.26 -9.29
CA LYS A 423 15.06 26.61 -8.94
C LYS A 423 15.16 27.84 -8.04
N SER A 424 14.29 28.84 -8.20
CA SER A 424 14.26 30.03 -7.33
C SER A 424 13.87 29.72 -5.88
N VAL A 425 13.16 28.62 -5.64
CA VAL A 425 12.78 28.13 -4.30
C VAL A 425 13.69 26.99 -3.82
N ASN A 426 14.91 26.89 -4.36
CA ASN A 426 15.95 25.92 -4.01
C ASN A 426 15.60 24.44 -4.27
N SER A 427 14.57 24.16 -5.08
CA SER A 427 14.29 22.79 -5.51
C SER A 427 15.43 22.22 -6.37
N ARG A 428 15.74 20.93 -6.19
CA ARG A 428 16.64 20.20 -7.10
C ARG A 428 15.81 19.63 -8.23
N VAL A 429 16.13 19.96 -9.48
CA VAL A 429 15.25 19.64 -10.62
C VAL A 429 15.92 18.66 -11.57
N TRP A 430 15.20 17.56 -11.84
CA TRP A 430 15.52 16.60 -12.88
C TRP A 430 14.43 16.63 -13.95
N LEU A 431 14.74 17.16 -15.13
CA LEU A 431 13.83 17.17 -16.28
C LEU A 431 14.03 15.91 -17.14
N ASN A 432 12.96 15.16 -17.38
CA ASN A 432 12.92 14.08 -18.36
C ASN A 432 12.12 14.54 -19.60
N THR A 433 12.73 14.53 -20.78
CA THR A 433 12.09 14.94 -22.03
C THR A 433 12.52 14.03 -23.18
N ASN A 434 11.78 14.03 -24.29
CA ASN A 434 12.21 13.43 -25.55
C ASN A 434 13.12 14.35 -26.38
N GLY A 435 13.34 15.59 -25.94
CA GLY A 435 14.27 16.56 -26.53
C GLY A 435 13.81 17.22 -27.83
N SER A 436 12.68 16.80 -28.39
CA SER A 436 12.21 17.29 -29.69
C SER A 436 11.66 18.72 -29.65
N LEU A 437 11.23 19.21 -28.47
CA LEU A 437 10.62 20.53 -28.30
C LEU A 437 11.58 21.58 -27.72
N PHE A 438 12.88 21.30 -27.74
CA PHE A 438 13.83 22.33 -27.37
C PHE A 438 13.85 23.47 -28.40
N THR A 439 14.00 24.67 -27.87
CA THR A 439 14.24 25.91 -28.59
C THR A 439 15.40 26.62 -27.92
N GLU A 440 16.13 27.48 -28.62
CA GLU A 440 17.25 28.18 -27.99
C GLU A 440 16.83 28.97 -26.73
N GLU A 441 15.64 29.57 -26.75
CA GLU A 441 15.08 30.28 -25.59
C GLU A 441 14.90 29.37 -24.37
N ASN A 442 14.23 28.22 -24.53
CA ASN A 442 13.98 27.33 -23.40
C ASN A 442 15.25 26.61 -22.94
N MET A 443 16.18 26.28 -23.84
CA MET A 443 17.50 25.72 -23.49
C MET A 443 18.28 26.70 -22.61
N ARG A 444 18.39 27.97 -23.03
CA ARG A 444 19.08 29.01 -22.27
C ARG A 444 18.45 29.20 -20.90
N ARG A 445 17.12 29.21 -20.80
CA ARG A 445 16.41 29.34 -19.51
C ARG A 445 16.73 28.19 -18.56
N LEU A 446 16.59 26.94 -19.03
CA LEU A 446 16.87 25.74 -18.22
C LEU A 446 18.32 25.72 -17.71
N LEU A 447 19.27 26.09 -18.57
CA LEU A 447 20.68 26.13 -18.22
C LEU A 447 21.03 27.28 -17.26
N ALA A 448 20.47 28.47 -17.50
CA ALA A 448 20.74 29.66 -16.70
C ALA A 448 20.11 29.59 -15.30
N CYS A 449 18.93 28.97 -15.15
CA CYS A 449 18.34 28.76 -13.82
C CYS A 449 19.02 27.63 -13.03
N GLY A 450 20.02 26.95 -13.60
CA GLY A 450 20.80 25.92 -12.93
C GLY A 450 20.01 24.64 -12.68
N THR A 451 19.20 24.19 -13.64
CA THR A 451 18.57 22.85 -13.59
C THR A 451 19.64 21.79 -13.29
N ASP A 452 19.39 20.90 -12.33
CA ASP A 452 20.43 19.96 -11.87
C ASP A 452 20.73 18.87 -12.92
N MET A 453 19.68 18.41 -13.61
CA MET A 453 19.75 17.34 -14.61
C MET A 453 18.73 17.55 -15.72
N ILE A 454 19.16 17.46 -16.98
CA ILE A 454 18.32 17.34 -18.17
C ILE A 454 18.60 15.97 -18.78
N GLU A 455 17.58 15.12 -18.80
CA GLU A 455 17.63 13.79 -19.38
C GLU A 455 16.81 13.70 -20.65
N CYS A 456 17.46 13.36 -21.77
CA CYS A 456 16.80 13.11 -23.05
C CYS A 456 16.57 11.61 -23.30
N SER A 457 15.34 11.26 -23.62
CA SER A 457 14.90 9.90 -23.89
C SER A 457 15.10 9.55 -25.38
N VAL A 458 16.15 8.78 -25.72
CA VAL A 458 16.67 8.64 -27.09
C VAL A 458 16.53 7.24 -27.71
N ASP A 459 16.71 6.17 -26.92
CA ASP A 459 16.58 4.75 -27.29
C ASP A 459 17.34 4.22 -28.52
N ALA A 460 18.13 5.03 -29.23
CA ALA A 460 18.87 4.63 -30.42
C ALA A 460 20.15 5.45 -30.60
N ALA A 461 21.06 4.99 -31.47
CA ALA A 461 22.23 5.73 -31.94
C ALA A 461 22.27 5.88 -33.48
N ASP A 462 21.21 5.45 -34.16
CA ASP A 462 21.08 5.57 -35.61
C ASP A 462 19.64 5.98 -35.99
N PRO A 463 19.48 6.70 -37.12
CA PRO A 463 18.19 7.20 -37.57
C PRO A 463 17.17 6.10 -37.87
N GLY A 464 17.63 4.93 -38.34
CA GLY A 464 16.76 3.82 -38.73
C GLY A 464 16.02 3.23 -37.54
N ILE A 465 16.75 2.88 -36.48
CA ILE A 465 16.16 2.40 -35.22
C ILE A 465 15.35 3.52 -34.58
N TYR A 466 15.87 4.75 -34.52
CA TYR A 466 15.18 5.88 -33.89
C TYR A 466 13.79 6.11 -34.45
N LYS A 467 13.64 6.06 -35.79
CA LYS A 467 12.35 6.17 -36.49
C LYS A 467 11.31 5.17 -36.00
N ILE A 468 11.74 4.00 -35.53
CA ILE A 468 10.86 2.95 -35.00
C ILE A 468 10.60 3.18 -33.52
N VAL A 469 11.65 3.29 -32.71
CA VAL A 469 11.53 3.32 -31.23
C VAL A 469 10.99 4.65 -30.69
N ARG A 470 11.19 5.72 -31.45
CA ARG A 470 10.70 7.09 -31.19
C ARG A 470 9.84 7.60 -32.34
N ALA A 471 9.01 6.73 -32.91
CA ALA A 471 8.10 7.07 -34.00
C ALA A 471 7.36 8.40 -33.77
N GLY A 472 7.28 9.23 -34.80
CA GLY A 472 6.73 10.59 -34.73
C GLY A 472 7.75 11.68 -34.39
N LEU A 473 8.97 11.32 -33.96
CA LEU A 473 10.07 12.26 -33.73
C LEU A 473 11.12 12.20 -34.86
N ASP A 474 11.95 13.23 -34.93
CA ASP A 474 12.98 13.40 -35.96
C ASP A 474 14.39 13.27 -35.38
N TRP A 475 15.20 12.42 -36.02
CA TRP A 475 16.55 12.08 -35.57
C TRP A 475 17.51 13.26 -35.65
N ASP A 476 17.55 13.94 -36.81
CA ASP A 476 18.49 15.03 -37.05
C ASP A 476 18.20 16.21 -36.12
N ARG A 477 16.90 16.50 -35.90
CA ARG A 477 16.45 17.49 -34.93
C ARG A 477 16.88 17.15 -33.51
N LEU A 478 16.77 15.90 -33.07
CA LEU A 478 17.22 15.48 -31.73
C LEU A 478 18.73 15.72 -31.58
N VAL A 479 19.52 15.22 -32.53
CA VAL A 479 20.99 15.35 -32.49
C VAL A 479 21.42 16.82 -32.51
N ALA A 480 20.81 17.64 -33.38
CA ALA A 480 21.06 19.07 -33.45
C ALA A 480 20.68 19.78 -32.13
N SER A 481 19.55 19.43 -31.54
CA SER A 481 19.09 20.02 -30.28
C SER A 481 20.03 19.70 -29.12
N LEU A 482 20.52 18.46 -29.03
CA LEU A 482 21.46 18.05 -27.99
C LEU A 482 22.84 18.71 -28.15
N ARG A 483 23.36 18.82 -29.39
CA ARG A 483 24.59 19.57 -29.65
C ARG A 483 24.44 21.04 -29.28
N ARG A 484 23.33 21.67 -29.66
CA ARG A 484 23.06 23.07 -29.32
C ARG A 484 22.91 23.28 -27.82
N LEU A 485 22.24 22.36 -27.11
CA LEU A 485 22.13 22.41 -25.64
C LEU A 485 23.51 22.34 -24.97
N LEU A 486 24.40 21.46 -25.45
CA LEU A 486 25.78 21.34 -24.95
C LEU A 486 26.62 22.57 -25.24
N GLU A 487 26.46 23.20 -26.41
CA GLU A 487 27.09 24.47 -26.76
C GLU A 487 26.65 25.59 -25.83
N ILE A 488 25.33 25.80 -25.69
CA ILE A 488 24.78 26.84 -24.81
C ILE A 488 25.24 26.61 -23.37
N ARG A 489 25.31 25.35 -22.92
CA ARG A 489 25.84 25.03 -21.59
C ARG A 489 27.27 25.54 -21.41
N ARG A 490 28.14 25.35 -22.41
CA ARG A 490 29.52 25.85 -22.39
C ARG A 490 29.57 27.37 -22.45
N GLU A 491 28.77 27.99 -23.31
CA GLU A 491 28.67 29.46 -23.42
C GLU A 491 28.31 30.12 -22.08
N ILE A 492 27.35 29.54 -21.35
CA ILE A 492 26.85 30.06 -20.07
C ILE A 492 27.72 29.61 -18.89
N GLY A 493 28.58 28.60 -19.06
CA GLY A 493 29.30 27.97 -17.96
C GLY A 493 28.39 27.23 -16.98
N SER A 494 27.25 26.72 -17.46
CA SER A 494 26.25 26.08 -16.59
C SER A 494 26.73 24.72 -16.07
N ALA A 495 26.42 24.46 -14.80
CA ALA A 495 26.71 23.19 -14.14
C ALA A 495 25.67 22.09 -14.42
N THR A 496 24.64 22.37 -15.21
CA THR A 496 23.58 21.42 -15.57
C THR A 496 24.16 20.18 -16.23
N ARG A 497 23.78 19.01 -15.69
CA ARG A 497 24.13 17.72 -16.27
C ARG A 497 23.18 17.41 -17.43
N ILE A 498 23.73 17.04 -18.57
CA ILE A 498 23.00 16.66 -19.77
C ILE A 498 23.27 15.18 -19.99
N VAL A 499 22.24 14.37 -19.84
CA VAL A 499 22.33 12.91 -19.94
C VAL A 499 21.28 12.40 -20.91
N VAL A 500 21.48 11.18 -21.40
CA VAL A 500 20.46 10.50 -22.21
C VAL A 500 20.05 9.19 -21.57
N SER A 501 18.89 8.68 -21.96
CA SER A 501 18.41 7.38 -21.50
C SER A 501 17.95 6.50 -22.64
N VAL A 502 18.23 5.20 -22.49
CA VAL A 502 17.97 4.16 -23.47
C VAL A 502 17.30 2.98 -22.77
N ILE A 503 16.14 2.54 -23.26
CA ILE A 503 15.47 1.33 -22.82
C ILE A 503 16.05 0.13 -23.56
N ASN A 504 16.52 -0.87 -22.81
CA ASN A 504 17.09 -2.10 -23.35
C ASN A 504 15.99 -3.04 -23.85
N GLN A 505 15.50 -2.74 -25.05
CA GLN A 505 14.41 -3.44 -25.74
C GLN A 505 14.94 -4.25 -26.94
N ALA A 506 14.15 -5.21 -27.43
CA ALA A 506 14.59 -6.25 -28.36
C ALA A 506 15.28 -5.73 -29.64
N ILE A 507 14.83 -4.60 -30.19
CA ILE A 507 15.40 -4.00 -31.41
C ILE A 507 16.83 -3.46 -31.24
N VAL A 508 17.22 -3.14 -30.01
CA VAL A 508 18.56 -2.66 -29.63
C VAL A 508 19.35 -3.71 -28.84
N ARG A 509 18.89 -4.96 -28.85
CA ARG A 509 19.62 -6.09 -28.29
C ARG A 509 21.04 -6.12 -28.86
N ASP A 510 22.01 -6.28 -27.97
CA ASP A 510 23.45 -6.32 -28.27
C ASP A 510 24.04 -5.04 -28.90
N LYS A 511 23.26 -3.94 -28.96
CA LYS A 511 23.70 -2.63 -29.48
C LYS A 511 23.96 -1.59 -28.40
N MET A 512 23.73 -1.94 -27.13
CA MET A 512 23.77 -0.99 -26.01
C MET A 512 25.13 -0.31 -25.82
N ASP A 513 26.23 -1.01 -26.09
CA ASP A 513 27.58 -0.43 -25.98
C ASP A 513 27.83 0.60 -27.08
N GLY A 514 27.56 0.25 -28.35
CA GLY A 514 27.66 1.21 -29.45
C GLY A 514 26.71 2.40 -29.31
N ILE A 515 25.51 2.19 -28.73
CA ILE A 515 24.62 3.31 -28.40
C ILE A 515 25.24 4.19 -27.33
N SER A 516 25.83 3.61 -26.28
CA SER A 516 26.52 4.37 -25.25
C SER A 516 27.68 5.18 -25.84
N ASP A 517 28.53 4.57 -26.66
CA ASP A 517 29.70 5.23 -27.25
C ASP A 517 29.30 6.43 -28.12
N PHE A 518 28.27 6.28 -28.97
CA PHE A 518 27.78 7.39 -29.78
C PHE A 518 27.37 8.61 -28.92
N TRP A 519 26.56 8.40 -27.89
CA TRP A 519 26.10 9.52 -27.06
C TRP A 519 27.22 10.09 -26.18
N LEU A 520 28.08 9.22 -25.65
CA LEU A 520 29.15 9.61 -24.74
C LEU A 520 30.33 10.28 -25.45
N GLU A 521 30.76 9.76 -26.58
CA GLU A 521 31.98 10.18 -27.28
C GLU A 521 31.67 11.09 -28.48
N ASP A 522 30.69 10.74 -29.32
CA ASP A 522 30.42 11.52 -30.54
C ASP A 522 29.55 12.75 -30.26
N ILE A 523 28.60 12.65 -29.33
CA ILE A 523 27.75 13.78 -28.91
C ILE A 523 28.32 14.50 -27.70
N GLY A 524 28.95 13.77 -26.77
CA GLY A 524 29.57 14.36 -25.57
C GLY A 524 28.60 14.63 -24.42
N VAL A 525 27.57 13.80 -24.25
CA VAL A 525 26.68 13.87 -23.07
C VAL A 525 27.39 13.32 -21.82
N ASP A 526 26.96 13.70 -20.62
CA ASP A 526 27.69 13.39 -19.40
C ASP A 526 27.50 11.94 -18.92
N GLU A 527 26.40 11.29 -19.29
CA GLU A 527 26.08 9.90 -18.92
C GLU A 527 24.99 9.31 -19.84
N VAL A 528 25.03 7.99 -20.05
CA VAL A 528 23.97 7.22 -20.73
C VAL A 528 23.30 6.28 -19.73
N ILE A 529 22.03 6.55 -19.42
CA ILE A 529 21.22 5.75 -18.50
C ILE A 529 20.65 4.55 -19.26
N ARG A 530 21.17 3.36 -18.98
CA ARG A 530 20.64 2.08 -19.49
C ARG A 530 19.48 1.62 -18.61
N ARG A 531 18.28 1.46 -19.18
CA ARG A 531 17.08 1.05 -18.44
C ARG A 531 16.62 -0.35 -18.83
N LYS A 532 16.12 -1.09 -17.84
CA LYS A 532 15.34 -2.29 -18.06
C LYS A 532 14.05 -1.95 -18.81
N PHE A 533 13.63 -2.86 -19.69
CA PHE A 533 12.30 -2.81 -20.29
C PHE A 533 11.25 -3.14 -19.23
N LEU A 534 10.25 -2.27 -19.06
CA LEU A 534 9.19 -2.43 -18.07
C LEU A 534 7.85 -2.62 -18.77
N THR A 535 7.10 -3.62 -18.32
CA THR A 535 5.82 -4.00 -18.95
C THR A 535 4.63 -3.34 -18.27
N TRP A 536 4.79 -2.86 -17.04
CA TRP A 536 3.74 -2.26 -16.23
C TRP A 536 2.52 -3.18 -15.99
N GLY A 537 2.70 -4.49 -16.22
CA GLY A 537 1.78 -5.56 -15.83
C GLY A 537 0.33 -5.29 -16.23
N SER A 538 -0.57 -5.40 -15.25
CA SER A 538 -2.02 -5.24 -15.45
C SER A 538 -2.45 -3.84 -15.96
N ASN A 539 -1.53 -2.87 -16.04
CA ASN A 539 -1.83 -1.55 -16.58
C ASN A 539 -1.69 -1.46 -18.11
N THR A 540 -1.00 -2.40 -18.77
CA THR A 540 -0.75 -2.32 -20.22
C THR A 540 -0.84 -3.67 -20.91
N THR A 541 -0.81 -3.65 -22.24
CA THR A 541 -0.72 -4.84 -23.10
C THR A 541 0.69 -5.05 -23.67
N LEU A 542 1.73 -4.46 -23.07
CA LEU A 542 3.11 -4.58 -23.55
C LEU A 542 3.62 -6.02 -23.41
N ASP A 543 4.21 -6.55 -24.49
CA ASP A 543 4.75 -7.90 -24.53
C ASP A 543 6.11 -7.98 -23.80
N PRO A 544 6.25 -8.82 -22.75
CA PRO A 544 7.52 -9.04 -22.06
C PRO A 544 8.66 -9.53 -22.97
N SER A 545 8.35 -10.17 -24.11
CA SER A 545 9.35 -10.66 -25.08
C SER A 545 10.18 -9.52 -25.71
N GLN A 546 9.67 -8.29 -25.63
CA GLN A 546 10.35 -7.09 -26.08
C GLN A 546 11.53 -6.68 -25.17
N SER A 547 11.73 -7.34 -24.02
CA SER A 547 12.92 -7.12 -23.20
C SER A 547 14.18 -7.72 -23.85
N ALA A 548 15.24 -6.91 -24.01
CA ALA A 548 16.54 -7.42 -24.44
C ALA A 548 17.35 -8.01 -23.28
N ASP A 549 16.98 -7.73 -22.03
CA ASP A 549 17.64 -8.25 -20.84
C ASP A 549 16.61 -8.51 -19.71
N PRO A 550 16.05 -9.73 -19.68
CA PRO A 550 15.04 -10.12 -18.69
C PRO A 550 15.64 -10.52 -17.33
N SER A 551 16.95 -10.33 -17.10
CA SER A 551 17.56 -10.68 -15.82
C SER A 551 16.99 -9.84 -14.67
N ALA A 552 16.62 -10.50 -13.58
CA ALA A 552 16.15 -9.86 -12.37
C ALA A 552 17.32 -9.28 -11.56
N TYR A 553 17.08 -8.15 -10.91
CA TYR A 553 17.96 -7.55 -9.91
C TYR A 553 17.57 -7.94 -8.47
N LEU A 554 16.30 -8.29 -8.25
CA LEU A 554 15.75 -8.65 -6.95
C LEU A 554 14.93 -9.91 -7.08
N ASP A 555 14.97 -10.75 -6.06
CA ASP A 555 14.05 -11.88 -5.95
C ASP A 555 12.81 -11.50 -5.13
N LYS A 556 11.72 -11.22 -5.85
CA LYS A 556 10.42 -10.93 -5.24
C LYS A 556 9.84 -12.13 -4.48
N PHE A 557 10.15 -13.35 -4.89
CA PHE A 557 9.60 -14.57 -4.29
C PHE A 557 10.31 -14.90 -2.97
N GLU A 558 11.58 -14.52 -2.85
CA GLU A 558 12.34 -14.55 -1.59
C GLU A 558 12.03 -13.36 -0.66
N GLY A 559 11.05 -12.52 -1.03
CA GLY A 559 10.55 -11.43 -0.20
C GLY A 559 11.40 -10.15 -0.26
N GLU A 560 12.29 -10.00 -1.24
CA GLU A 560 13.15 -8.81 -1.31
C GLU A 560 12.36 -7.52 -1.57
N PRO A 561 12.46 -6.49 -0.71
CA PRO A 561 11.70 -5.25 -0.83
C PRO A 561 11.92 -4.49 -2.14
N CYS A 562 10.83 -3.93 -2.67
CA CYS A 562 10.93 -2.92 -3.73
C CYS A 562 11.52 -1.63 -3.13
N PRO A 563 12.49 -0.98 -3.79
CA PRO A 563 13.14 0.21 -3.25
C PRO A 563 12.29 1.47 -3.23
N TYR A 564 11.29 1.57 -4.11
CA TYR A 564 10.62 2.84 -4.36
C TYR A 564 9.90 3.43 -3.14
N PRO A 565 9.10 2.66 -2.36
CA PRO A 565 8.41 3.21 -1.19
C PRO A 565 9.34 3.78 -0.10
N PHE A 566 10.66 3.52 -0.17
CA PHE A 566 11.63 3.86 0.86
C PHE A 566 12.45 5.12 0.57
N HIS A 567 12.37 5.68 -0.64
CA HIS A 567 13.08 6.93 -0.97
C HIS A 567 12.32 7.89 -1.87
N ARG A 568 11.18 7.50 -2.43
CA ARG A 568 10.41 8.34 -3.35
C ARG A 568 8.92 8.07 -3.31
N LEU A 569 8.16 9.03 -3.85
CA LEU A 569 6.74 8.88 -4.16
C LEU A 569 6.45 9.45 -5.55
N ASN A 570 5.24 9.17 -6.04
CA ASN A 570 4.73 9.66 -7.30
C ASN A 570 3.53 10.58 -7.07
N ILE A 571 3.41 11.64 -7.87
CA ILE A 571 2.28 12.56 -7.84
C ILE A 571 1.76 12.71 -9.28
N ASP A 572 0.46 12.52 -9.47
CA ASP A 572 -0.20 12.72 -10.76
C ASP A 572 -0.46 14.21 -11.07
N SER A 573 -0.96 14.52 -12.27
CA SER A 573 -1.28 15.89 -12.68
C SER A 573 -2.41 16.54 -11.87
N ARG A 574 -3.18 15.77 -11.11
CA ARG A 574 -4.28 16.23 -10.25
C ARG A 574 -3.82 16.54 -8.84
N GLY A 575 -2.62 16.11 -8.45
CA GLY A 575 -2.09 16.22 -7.09
C GLY A 575 -2.30 14.98 -6.24
N LYS A 576 -2.86 13.89 -6.79
CA LYS A 576 -3.02 12.64 -6.05
C LYS A 576 -1.68 11.94 -5.92
N VAL A 577 -1.42 11.41 -4.72
CA VAL A 577 -0.20 10.68 -4.40
C VAL A 577 -0.39 9.19 -4.67
N GLU A 578 0.49 8.67 -5.52
CA GLU A 578 0.62 7.27 -5.89
C GLU A 578 1.86 6.67 -5.21
N VAL A 579 1.80 5.40 -4.82
CA VAL A 579 2.92 4.75 -4.12
C VAL A 579 4.19 4.67 -4.97
N CYS A 580 4.03 4.41 -6.27
CA CYS A 580 5.14 4.30 -7.19
C CYS A 580 4.65 4.30 -8.63
N GLY A 581 5.59 4.41 -9.57
CA GLY A 581 5.27 4.39 -10.98
C GLY A 581 4.46 3.18 -11.44
N TYR A 582 4.52 1.99 -10.82
CA TYR A 582 3.68 0.87 -11.30
C TYR A 582 2.18 1.19 -11.25
N ASP A 583 1.79 2.12 -10.39
CA ASP A 583 0.42 2.59 -10.26
C ASP A 583 0.04 3.68 -11.26
N ILE A 584 0.52 3.60 -12.50
CA ILE A 584 0.23 4.59 -13.57
C ILE A 584 -1.26 4.80 -13.87
N SER A 585 -2.15 3.94 -13.36
CA SER A 585 -3.60 4.05 -13.48
C SER A 585 -4.28 4.68 -12.25
N GLY A 586 -3.51 5.05 -11.22
CA GLY A 586 -4.01 5.70 -10.01
C GLY A 586 -4.95 4.80 -9.19
N ARG A 587 -4.65 3.50 -9.07
CA ARG A 587 -5.46 2.55 -8.27
C ARG A 587 -5.32 2.80 -6.78
N THR A 588 -4.18 3.33 -6.36
CA THR A 588 -3.96 3.78 -4.99
C THR A 588 -4.15 5.28 -4.87
N ASN A 589 -4.56 5.72 -3.69
CA ASN A 589 -4.64 7.13 -3.35
C ASN A 589 -4.17 7.30 -1.92
N PHE A 590 -2.94 7.78 -1.77
CA PHE A 590 -2.30 7.97 -0.47
C PHE A 590 -2.60 9.34 0.14
N GLY A 591 -3.20 10.24 -0.65
CA GLY A 591 -3.55 11.59 -0.27
C GLY A 591 -3.56 12.53 -1.47
N ASP A 592 -3.95 13.78 -1.22
CA ASP A 592 -3.96 14.86 -2.21
C ASP A 592 -3.08 16.02 -1.75
N ILE A 593 -2.14 16.44 -2.59
CA ILE A 593 -1.26 17.57 -2.30
C ILE A 593 -2.02 18.90 -2.27
N SER A 594 -3.23 19.01 -2.83
CA SER A 594 -4.02 20.23 -2.61
C SER A 594 -4.49 20.38 -1.16
N GLU A 595 -4.66 19.26 -0.44
CA GLU A 595 -5.25 19.21 0.89
C GLU A 595 -4.20 19.07 2.01
N ARG A 596 -3.12 18.34 1.73
CA ARG A 596 -2.08 18.00 2.71
C ARG A 596 -0.69 18.25 2.13
N SER A 597 0.31 18.42 2.99
CA SER A 597 1.71 18.49 2.54
C SER A 597 2.23 17.13 2.10
N ILE A 598 3.23 17.12 1.22
CA ILE A 598 3.97 15.93 0.79
C ILE A 598 4.57 15.23 2.01
N ARG A 599 5.10 16.01 2.98
CA ARG A 599 5.65 15.50 4.23
C ARG A 599 4.61 14.73 5.05
N GLU A 600 3.42 15.30 5.26
CA GLU A 600 2.36 14.64 6.03
C GLU A 600 1.89 13.34 5.39
N ILE A 601 1.86 13.26 4.06
CA ILE A 601 1.51 12.03 3.36
C ILE A 601 2.65 11.02 3.44
N TRP A 602 3.90 11.45 3.24
CA TRP A 602 5.10 10.61 3.28
C TRP A 602 5.35 9.95 4.64
N LEU A 603 5.05 10.68 5.72
CA LEU A 603 5.09 10.20 7.11
C LEU A 603 3.76 9.58 7.56
N GLY A 604 2.77 9.54 6.67
CA GLY A 604 1.43 9.08 6.97
C GLY A 604 1.32 7.55 7.07
N PRO A 605 0.19 7.06 7.63
CA PRO A 605 -0.01 5.65 7.94
C PRO A 605 0.01 4.74 6.71
N MET A 606 -0.35 5.25 5.52
CA MET A 606 -0.33 4.46 4.28
C MET A 606 1.10 4.13 3.82
N PHE A 607 2.00 5.10 3.83
CA PHE A 607 3.41 4.86 3.51
C PHE A 607 4.10 4.03 4.59
N ASP A 608 3.79 4.25 5.86
CA ASP A 608 4.29 3.44 6.97
C ASP A 608 3.88 1.97 6.82
N TRP A 609 2.58 1.72 6.60
CA TRP A 609 2.05 0.38 6.34
C TRP A 609 2.74 -0.28 5.14
N TRP A 610 2.89 0.44 4.03
CA TRP A 610 3.48 -0.10 2.81
C TRP A 610 4.96 -0.45 2.98
N ARG A 611 5.74 0.42 3.63
CA ARG A 611 7.15 0.18 3.94
C ARG A 611 7.30 -1.00 4.89
N ARG A 612 6.47 -1.10 5.92
CA ARG A 612 6.48 -2.24 6.86
C ARG A 612 6.18 -3.56 6.16
N MET A 613 5.15 -3.61 5.32
CA MET A 613 4.82 -4.80 4.53
C MET A 613 6.00 -5.24 3.66
N HIS A 614 6.69 -4.31 3.02
CA HIS A 614 7.92 -4.64 2.29
C HIS A 614 9.04 -5.10 3.23
N ALA A 615 9.37 -4.34 4.28
CA ALA A 615 10.47 -4.65 5.20
C ALA A 615 10.33 -6.02 5.89
N GLU A 616 9.10 -6.48 6.14
CA GLU A 616 8.79 -7.81 6.67
C GLU A 616 8.88 -8.95 5.63
N GLY A 617 9.29 -8.67 4.39
CA GLY A 617 9.31 -9.64 3.28
C GLY A 617 7.92 -9.94 2.69
N ARG A 618 6.90 -9.20 3.13
CA ARG A 618 5.47 -9.45 2.83
C ARG A 618 4.91 -8.54 1.74
N GLY A 619 5.76 -7.79 1.03
CA GLY A 619 5.30 -6.88 -0.03
C GLY A 619 4.51 -7.59 -1.13
N GLY A 620 4.76 -8.88 -1.38
CA GLY A 620 4.01 -9.71 -2.34
C GLY A 620 2.56 -9.97 -1.92
N GLU A 621 2.20 -9.71 -0.66
CA GLU A 621 0.81 -9.79 -0.20
C GLU A 621 -0.01 -8.57 -0.64
N ILE A 622 0.62 -7.42 -0.89
CA ILE A 622 -0.07 -6.20 -1.30
C ILE A 622 -0.63 -6.39 -2.72
N PRO A 623 -1.94 -6.20 -2.99
CA PRO A 623 -2.54 -6.49 -4.29
C PRO A 623 -1.79 -5.85 -5.47
N LEU A 624 -1.47 -4.56 -5.37
CA LEU A 624 -0.73 -3.83 -6.41
C LEU A 624 0.68 -4.41 -6.63
N CYS A 625 1.42 -4.69 -5.56
CA CYS A 625 2.78 -5.23 -5.65
C CYS A 625 2.80 -6.70 -6.10
N ARG A 626 1.77 -7.48 -5.74
CA ARG A 626 1.58 -8.86 -6.17
C ARG A 626 1.47 -8.96 -7.68
N GLU A 627 0.70 -8.06 -8.29
CA GLU A 627 0.51 -8.01 -9.73
C GLU A 627 1.71 -7.42 -10.48
N CYS A 628 2.60 -6.69 -9.80
CA CYS A 628 3.72 -6.01 -10.44
C CYS A 628 4.76 -7.03 -10.95
N PRO A 629 4.94 -7.18 -12.28
CA PRO A 629 5.97 -8.02 -12.87
C PRO A 629 7.33 -7.33 -12.86
N ASP A 630 7.34 -6.00 -12.71
CA ASP A 630 8.55 -5.17 -12.85
C ASP A 630 9.29 -4.94 -11.54
N TRP A 631 8.76 -5.42 -10.41
CA TRP A 631 9.41 -5.33 -9.09
C TRP A 631 10.82 -5.91 -9.17
N GLN A 632 10.95 -7.11 -9.72
CA GLN A 632 12.23 -7.82 -9.85
C GLN A 632 13.28 -7.04 -10.66
N TYR A 633 12.88 -6.05 -11.47
CA TYR A 633 13.77 -5.20 -12.26
C TYR A 633 14.14 -3.88 -11.57
N ARG A 634 13.74 -3.70 -10.31
CA ARG A 634 14.17 -2.56 -9.47
C ARG A 634 15.47 -2.88 -8.79
N SER A 635 16.22 -1.88 -8.36
CA SER A 635 17.49 -2.12 -7.68
C SER A 635 17.74 -1.09 -6.59
N TRP A 636 18.21 -1.58 -5.45
CA TRP A 636 18.75 -0.77 -4.35
C TRP A 636 20.10 -0.14 -4.72
N ASN A 637 20.89 -0.82 -5.56
CA ASN A 637 22.26 -0.42 -5.92
C ASN A 637 22.34 0.31 -7.27
N HIS A 638 21.46 -0.04 -8.21
CA HIS A 638 21.36 0.58 -9.54
C HIS A 638 20.25 1.63 -9.57
N ASN A 639 20.34 2.61 -8.67
CA ASN A 639 19.34 3.66 -8.50
C ASN A 639 19.76 4.98 -9.20
N TRP A 640 18.91 6.00 -9.09
CA TRP A 640 19.12 7.32 -9.70
C TRP A 640 20.35 8.06 -9.16
N GLU A 641 20.82 7.76 -7.95
CA GLU A 641 22.05 8.34 -7.41
C GLU A 641 23.30 7.82 -8.12
N LYS A 642 23.26 6.60 -8.67
CA LYS A 642 24.35 6.08 -9.52
C LYS A 642 24.56 7.01 -10.73
N VAL A 643 23.48 7.48 -11.34
CA VAL A 643 23.53 8.44 -12.46
C VAL A 643 24.19 9.74 -12.01
N LEU A 644 23.82 10.26 -10.83
CA LEU A 644 24.42 11.47 -10.27
C LEU A 644 25.92 11.32 -10.03
N ARG A 645 26.35 10.18 -9.49
CA ARG A 645 27.77 9.87 -9.26
C ARG A 645 28.54 9.73 -10.57
N ASN A 646 28.00 8.99 -11.53
CA ASN A 646 28.67 8.73 -12.81
C ASN A 646 28.84 10.01 -13.64
N SER A 647 27.75 10.77 -13.80
CA SER A 647 27.77 12.05 -14.52
C SER A 647 28.70 13.08 -13.87
N ALA A 648 28.81 13.09 -12.53
CA ALA A 648 29.79 13.94 -11.83
C ALA A 648 31.23 13.52 -12.14
N LYS A 649 31.55 12.22 -12.03
CA LYS A 649 32.90 11.70 -12.32
C LYS A 649 33.36 12.03 -13.73
N ARG A 650 32.48 11.87 -14.74
CA ARG A 650 32.85 12.13 -16.13
C ARG A 650 33.12 13.60 -16.39
N ARG A 651 32.40 14.50 -15.72
CA ARG A 651 32.65 15.94 -15.77
C ARG A 651 34.01 16.32 -15.18
N ASP A 652 34.40 15.71 -14.07
CA ASP A 652 35.70 15.97 -13.45
C ASP A 652 36.87 15.36 -14.24
N MET A 653 36.61 14.28 -15.00
CA MET A 653 37.60 13.62 -15.86
C MET A 653 37.71 14.22 -17.27
N ALA A 654 36.72 14.96 -17.76
CA ALA A 654 36.76 15.57 -19.08
C ALA A 654 37.85 16.66 -19.09
N PRO A 655 39.00 16.45 -19.77
CA PRO A 655 39.88 17.56 -20.05
C PRO A 655 39.09 18.56 -20.91
N LEU A 656 39.39 19.84 -20.79
CA LEU A 656 39.12 20.82 -21.85
C LEU A 656 39.80 20.32 -23.14
N ARG A 657 39.19 19.36 -23.85
CA ARG A 657 39.61 18.97 -25.20
C ARG A 657 39.22 20.15 -26.08
N MET A 658 40.19 21.03 -26.30
CA MET A 658 40.12 22.01 -27.38
C MET A 658 39.78 21.27 -28.66
N ALA A 659 38.85 21.85 -29.43
CA ALA A 659 38.47 21.38 -30.75
C ALA A 659 39.74 21.18 -31.61
N GLY A 660 40.14 19.92 -31.77
CA GLY A 660 41.15 19.50 -32.73
C GLY A 660 40.40 18.93 -33.94
N GLU A 661 40.67 19.50 -35.10
CA GLU A 661 40.17 19.14 -36.42
C GLU A 661 40.17 17.62 -36.65
N ALA A 662 38.98 17.00 -36.65
CA ALA A 662 38.82 15.63 -37.14
C ALA A 662 38.63 15.68 -38.66
N THR A 663 39.69 15.33 -39.37
CA THR A 663 39.69 15.06 -40.81
C THR A 663 38.95 13.73 -41.07
N TRP A 664 37.97 13.76 -41.97
CA TRP A 664 37.19 12.59 -42.38
C TRP A 664 37.96 11.80 -43.46
N PRO A 665 38.02 10.46 -43.40
CA PRO A 665 38.46 9.68 -44.55
C PRO A 665 37.34 9.64 -45.59
N ALA A 666 37.65 10.09 -46.80
CA ALA A 666 36.79 9.96 -47.97
C ALA A 666 36.78 8.51 -48.47
N GLY A 667 35.58 8.00 -48.76
CA GLY A 667 35.34 6.76 -49.52
C GLY A 667 34.41 5.80 -48.78
N GLY A 668 33.30 5.32 -49.32
CA GLY A 668 32.63 5.57 -50.58
C GLY A 668 31.22 4.98 -50.48
N LEU A 669 30.22 5.69 -51.01
CA LEU A 669 28.89 5.15 -51.25
C LEU A 669 28.62 5.35 -52.74
N GLU A 670 28.79 4.27 -53.51
CA GLU A 670 28.38 4.23 -54.89
C GLU A 670 26.86 4.28 -54.99
N HIS A 671 26.41 5.10 -55.94
CA HIS A 671 25.03 5.34 -56.31
C HIS A 671 24.30 4.05 -56.70
N SER A 672 23.06 3.92 -56.24
CA SER A 672 21.99 3.33 -57.07
C SER A 672 20.75 4.20 -56.98
N ASP A 673 20.62 5.08 -57.98
CA ASP A 673 19.36 5.71 -58.36
C ASP A 673 18.39 4.63 -58.86
N SER A 674 17.25 4.47 -58.20
CA SER A 674 15.97 4.34 -58.90
C SER A 674 14.80 4.41 -57.92
N LEU A 675 13.71 5.02 -58.38
CA LEU A 675 12.35 5.05 -57.81
C LEU A 675 11.99 6.23 -56.90
N LEU A 676 12.13 7.45 -57.42
CA LEU A 676 11.18 8.52 -57.13
C LEU A 676 9.95 8.37 -58.04
N ARG A 677 8.85 7.84 -57.50
CA ARG A 677 7.49 8.12 -57.99
C ARG A 677 6.80 8.98 -56.94
N GLU A 678 6.39 10.18 -57.35
CA GLU A 678 5.62 11.14 -56.56
C GLU A 678 4.32 10.53 -56.01
N PRO A 679 3.93 10.80 -54.75
CA PRO A 679 2.56 10.64 -54.30
C PRO A 679 1.77 11.93 -54.55
N ARG A 680 0.74 11.80 -55.38
CA ARG A 680 -0.31 12.81 -55.59
C ARG A 680 -0.99 13.19 -54.28
N ALA A 681 -1.20 14.49 -54.11
CA ALA A 681 -2.04 15.09 -53.07
C ALA A 681 -3.48 14.57 -53.16
N ASN A 682 -4.03 14.14 -52.02
CA ASN A 682 -5.47 14.07 -51.78
C ASN A 682 -5.74 14.71 -50.41
N ALA A 683 -6.29 15.92 -50.44
CA ALA A 683 -6.84 16.60 -49.28
C ALA A 683 -8.18 15.97 -48.88
N PRO A 684 -8.48 15.77 -47.58
CA PRO A 684 -9.83 15.45 -47.14
C PRO A 684 -10.68 16.72 -46.99
N ALA A 685 -11.91 16.66 -47.49
CA ALA A 685 -12.93 17.71 -47.39
C ALA A 685 -13.50 17.83 -45.96
N PRO A 686 -14.07 18.99 -45.58
CA PRO A 686 -14.50 19.27 -44.22
C PRO A 686 -15.90 18.68 -43.94
N ILE A 687 -16.04 18.04 -42.76
CA ILE A 687 -17.31 17.54 -42.24
C ILE A 687 -17.95 18.65 -41.40
N HIS A 688 -19.14 19.09 -41.80
CA HIS A 688 -20.00 19.97 -41.01
C HIS A 688 -20.87 19.16 -40.01
N PRO A 689 -21.32 19.77 -38.90
CA PRO A 689 -22.02 19.09 -37.82
C PRO A 689 -23.54 19.14 -38.00
N ARG A 690 -24.24 18.07 -37.59
CA ARG A 690 -25.62 18.03 -37.06
C ARG A 690 -26.08 16.59 -36.84
N ASP A 691 -26.16 16.18 -35.58
CA ASP A 691 -27.38 15.84 -34.82
C ASP A 691 -27.03 14.99 -33.58
#